data_AF-A0A7J2R1K6-F1
#
_entry.id   AF-A0A7J2R1K6-F1
#
_cell.length_a   1.000
_cell.length_b   1.000
_cell.length_c   1.000
_cell.angle_alpha   90.00
_cell.angle_beta   90.00
_cell.angle_gamma   90.00
#
_symmetry.space_group_name_H-M   'P 1'
#
loop_
_entity.id
_entity.type
_entity.pdbx_description
1 polymer ?
#
loop_
_entity_poly.entity_id
_entity_poly.type
_entity_poly.pdbx_seq_one_letter_code
_entity_poly.pdbx_strand_id
1 'polypeptide(L)'
;MEQKQKILEVLKNKIPIWGYSPKGIADPSLSIKISQLGGVGLVDLEGLSSNQYQKVLETLHSSFSTDNIWGIRIPTQKALNIIEFNGLVPIIICAFSPNSQEVKKMQENSNLLISEVCYLEEAYENAEWSDLFLVKGNEAGGMVGTKNSFILIQEFHKAGLSFIIQGGFGVYNICSALMGGALGIVLEGQLYLFSECPISPEFKDYITTIKEDDFFLVLESSRYNYRLIGKLANKSIRAIKEIEIRELSYFREKINDKSEVLKSDLYRKVIELEKKFQLYSDPNPKHSWLPSDQGISFANYILNTFSTLENFLNSIPKIIQNQIESIQTYWPFAKNSDFAQKFNIPYPIIQGPMANISDQLKFAKKIAENGALPIFALGGLLENEAESLLSGAAISELSEKPYGCGIIGLEVVRSRREEHLKSISKNGPKITLVAAGSIALGVQIKKLGNTILIHTPVLSMFKDALNKNLDFIILEGSECGGHIGMLSSFILWESILEYLDMNKKEIKRKVNIIFAGGIINEISTAMLASMIGNHLDLINPGIQMGTAYLLSEEIVSTQALSPVYQELLLNNSFTTIIGTSVNTRARVIPSGFAYETMKNEYLRKARGISISERKEMFEKDNLGALRIASKAEIWNEKHEEGTESTQFIPTSKDHQLTNGVFMTGDSISIQKTIRNIAQIHYDVIEEGRNSFKMMSSQVLKISSGRKPMREEIKVERETSYGKKVAVIGLGGIFPDAENIPQFWDNIKNKKYSITEVPIERWDPAIYFEKDHSILDKTYTKIGGFVKKYEFKPIKYRIPPKVAQRMDLVQIWAIKTAEEALIDAGYHTDGKQRLPIAIIVGNSSGGDAQRLSNKRVLFNEIKYRIKEASSQKILNQDEKEKLIQYLEESIIKQIPAINEDTMPGELSNIIAGRIANVFNLTGKSMTIDAACASSLAAIDT
;
A
#
# COMPACT_ATOMS: atom_id res chain seq x y z
N MET A 1 -14.22 -6.85 7.85
CA MET A 1 -14.55 -5.49 8.33
C MET A 1 -15.06 -5.47 9.78
N GLU A 2 -16.05 -6.28 10.15
CA GLU A 2 -16.60 -6.31 11.53
C GLU A 2 -15.56 -6.69 12.60
N GLN A 3 -14.73 -7.71 12.35
CA GLN A 3 -13.63 -8.09 13.25
C GLN A 3 -12.60 -6.97 13.42
N LYS A 4 -12.22 -6.28 12.33
CA LYS A 4 -11.33 -5.10 12.36
C LYS A 4 -11.91 -3.97 13.22
N GLN A 5 -13.23 -3.75 13.18
CA GLN A 5 -13.90 -2.77 14.04
C GLN A 5 -13.84 -3.16 15.51
N LYS A 6 -14.10 -4.43 15.85
CA LYS A 6 -13.99 -4.95 17.22
C LYS A 6 -12.57 -4.78 17.78
N ILE A 7 -11.55 -5.08 16.98
CA ILE A 7 -10.14 -4.86 17.36
C ILE A 7 -9.84 -3.38 17.57
N LEU A 8 -10.33 -2.50 16.68
CA LEU A 8 -10.16 -1.05 16.81
C LEU A 8 -10.89 -0.49 18.04
N GLU A 9 -11.98 -1.11 18.47
CA GLU A 9 -12.65 -0.77 19.73
C GLU A 9 -11.80 -1.15 20.94
N VAL A 10 -11.12 -2.30 20.90
CA VAL A 10 -10.16 -2.68 21.94
C VAL A 10 -9.00 -1.68 21.96
N LEU A 11 -8.43 -1.33 20.80
CA LEU A 11 -7.30 -0.39 20.69
C LEU A 11 -7.70 1.09 20.78
N LYS A 12 -8.94 1.38 21.18
CA LYS A 12 -9.49 2.73 21.19
C LYS A 12 -8.67 3.65 22.10
N ASN A 13 -8.40 4.85 21.59
CA ASN A 13 -7.64 5.90 22.27
C ASN A 13 -6.16 5.58 22.54
N LYS A 14 -5.59 4.55 21.91
CA LYS A 14 -4.17 4.24 22.03
C LYS A 14 -3.35 4.93 20.94
N ILE A 15 -2.14 5.33 21.31
CA ILE A 15 -1.11 5.74 20.35
C ILE A 15 -0.73 4.47 19.56
N PRO A 16 -0.58 4.52 18.23
CA PRO A 16 -0.32 3.34 17.38
C PRO A 16 1.11 2.80 17.52
N ILE A 17 1.65 2.79 18.74
CA ILE A 17 2.98 2.32 19.12
C ILE A 17 2.83 1.19 20.13
N TRP A 18 3.38 0.05 19.75
CA TRP A 18 3.51 -1.14 20.57
C TRP A 18 4.99 -1.27 20.91
N GLY A 19 5.35 -1.50 22.17
CA GLY A 19 6.75 -1.49 22.58
C GLY A 19 7.13 -2.69 23.40
N TYR A 20 8.19 -3.39 22.98
CA TYR A 20 8.74 -4.52 23.71
C TYR A 20 9.74 -4.08 24.79
N SER A 21 9.62 -4.67 25.99
CA SER A 21 10.75 -4.76 26.92
C SER A 21 11.90 -5.60 26.32
N PRO A 22 13.16 -5.38 26.72
CA PRO A 22 14.30 -6.17 26.25
C PRO A 22 14.11 -7.68 26.48
N LYS A 23 14.36 -8.47 25.43
CA LYS A 23 14.31 -9.94 25.51
C LYS A 23 15.28 -10.47 26.57
N GLY A 24 14.87 -11.51 27.29
CA GLY A 24 15.66 -12.11 28.36
C GLY A 24 15.72 -11.30 29.66
N ILE A 25 15.08 -10.13 29.75
CA ILE A 25 14.99 -9.32 30.98
C ILE A 25 13.58 -9.41 31.56
N ALA A 26 13.48 -9.90 32.80
CA ALA A 26 12.20 -10.12 33.49
C ALA A 26 11.58 -8.84 34.10
N ASP A 27 12.23 -7.68 33.96
CA ASP A 27 11.73 -6.40 34.46
C ASP A 27 10.81 -5.74 33.40
N PRO A 28 9.49 -5.63 33.65
CA PRO A 28 8.55 -5.07 32.68
C PRO A 28 8.43 -3.54 32.74
N SER A 29 9.31 -2.81 33.46
CA SER A 29 9.17 -1.36 33.70
C SER A 29 8.94 -0.52 32.45
N LEU A 30 9.68 -0.81 31.37
CA LEU A 30 9.50 -0.12 30.08
C LEU A 30 8.09 -0.33 29.51
N SER A 31 7.65 -1.58 29.43
CA SER A 31 6.32 -1.96 28.93
C SER A 31 5.19 -1.37 29.77
N ILE A 32 5.38 -1.33 31.09
CA ILE A 32 4.45 -0.68 32.02
C ILE A 32 4.32 0.80 31.67
N LYS A 33 5.45 1.50 31.54
CA LYS A 33 5.43 2.92 31.25
C LYS A 33 4.80 3.23 29.90
N ILE A 34 5.09 2.46 28.85
CA ILE A 34 4.48 2.63 27.51
C ILE A 34 2.96 2.55 27.59
N SER A 35 2.43 1.55 28.29
CA SER A 35 0.98 1.35 28.42
C SER A 35 0.32 2.48 29.21
N GLN A 36 0.96 2.95 30.29
CA GLN A 36 0.49 4.09 31.09
C GLN A 36 0.48 5.41 30.30
N LEU A 37 1.39 5.56 29.33
CA LEU A 37 1.47 6.72 28.44
C LEU A 37 0.54 6.60 27.21
N GLY A 38 -0.29 5.56 27.13
CA GLY A 38 -1.30 5.39 26.08
C GLY A 38 -0.83 4.58 24.87
N GLY A 39 0.39 4.04 24.86
CA GLY A 39 0.79 3.00 23.90
C GLY A 39 0.32 1.60 24.33
N VAL A 40 0.88 0.57 23.71
CA VAL A 40 0.69 -0.84 24.11
C VAL A 40 2.04 -1.44 24.53
N GLY A 41 2.22 -1.71 25.82
CA GLY A 41 3.42 -2.36 26.34
C GLY A 41 3.39 -3.88 26.15
N LEU A 42 4.48 -4.45 25.66
CA LEU A 42 4.61 -5.87 25.38
C LEU A 42 5.82 -6.47 26.10
N VAL A 43 5.66 -7.64 26.70
CA VAL A 43 6.78 -8.39 27.26
C VAL A 43 7.01 -9.67 26.48
N ASP A 44 8.22 -9.87 25.97
CA ASP A 44 8.62 -11.13 25.34
C ASP A 44 9.11 -12.10 26.40
N LEU A 45 8.47 -13.28 26.51
CA LEU A 45 8.86 -14.31 27.47
C LEU A 45 10.07 -15.14 26.98
N GLU A 46 10.58 -14.88 25.78
CA GLU A 46 11.81 -15.48 25.30
C GLU A 46 13.01 -15.20 26.21
N GLY A 47 13.78 -16.25 26.51
CA GLY A 47 14.96 -16.17 27.38
C GLY A 47 14.68 -16.18 28.89
N LEU A 48 13.42 -16.05 29.33
CA LEU A 48 13.09 -16.10 30.75
C LEU A 48 12.88 -17.54 31.25
N SER A 49 13.12 -17.76 32.54
CA SER A 49 12.82 -19.01 33.25
C SER A 49 11.35 -19.10 33.68
N SER A 50 10.90 -20.30 34.06
CA SER A 50 9.52 -20.55 34.53
C SER A 50 9.09 -19.62 35.67
N ASN A 51 9.98 -19.41 36.66
CA ASN A 51 9.70 -18.55 37.80
C ASN A 51 9.61 -17.06 37.40
N GLN A 52 10.34 -16.66 36.37
CA GLN A 52 10.29 -15.30 35.85
C GLN A 52 9.01 -15.04 35.06
N TYR A 53 8.44 -16.03 34.34
CA TYR A 53 7.14 -15.87 33.67
C TYR A 53 6.05 -15.42 34.64
N GLN A 54 5.96 -16.13 35.78
CA GLN A 54 4.95 -15.83 36.79
C GLN A 54 5.15 -14.47 37.42
N LYS A 55 6.39 -14.15 37.81
CA LYS A 55 6.72 -12.85 38.38
C LYS A 55 6.39 -11.68 37.43
N VAL A 56 6.66 -11.84 36.13
CA VAL A 56 6.29 -10.84 35.11
C VAL A 56 4.78 -10.63 35.08
N LEU A 57 4.00 -11.70 35.00
CA LEU A 57 2.54 -11.63 34.97
C LEU A 57 1.97 -11.00 36.24
N GLU A 58 2.42 -11.41 37.42
CA GLU A 58 2.03 -10.81 38.71
C GLU A 58 2.34 -9.30 38.75
N THR A 59 3.52 -8.91 38.24
CA THR A 59 3.93 -7.50 38.18
C THR A 59 3.03 -6.71 37.21
N LEU A 60 2.74 -7.24 36.03
CA LEU A 60 1.86 -6.60 35.05
C LEU A 60 0.44 -6.45 35.60
N HIS A 61 -0.14 -7.52 36.16
CA HIS A 61 -1.49 -7.47 36.75
C HIS A 61 -1.60 -6.48 37.91
N SER A 62 -0.57 -6.37 38.76
CA SER A 62 -0.57 -5.44 39.89
C SER A 62 -0.30 -3.98 39.50
N SER A 63 0.33 -3.74 38.35
CA SER A 63 0.77 -2.40 37.91
C SER A 63 -0.27 -1.63 37.08
N PHE A 64 -1.35 -2.27 36.66
CA PHE A 64 -2.34 -1.68 35.74
C PHE A 64 -3.74 -1.62 36.32
N SER A 65 -4.43 -0.49 36.10
CA SER A 65 -5.89 -0.40 36.20
C SER A 65 -6.58 -1.12 35.03
N THR A 66 -7.91 -1.29 35.11
CA THR A 66 -8.74 -1.97 34.10
C THR A 66 -8.67 -1.40 32.68
N ASP A 67 -8.20 -0.16 32.50
CA ASP A 67 -8.25 0.56 31.21
C ASP A 67 -6.92 0.55 30.43
N ASN A 68 -5.84 0.00 31.01
CA ASN A 68 -4.54 -0.11 30.35
C ASN A 68 -4.47 -1.38 29.50
N ILE A 69 -3.87 -1.25 28.32
CA ILE A 69 -3.70 -2.38 27.39
C ILE A 69 -2.23 -2.74 27.36
N TRP A 70 -1.96 -4.01 27.62
CA TRP A 70 -0.63 -4.60 27.64
C TRP A 70 -0.72 -6.03 27.12
N GLY A 71 0.41 -6.62 26.77
CA GLY A 71 0.44 -7.99 26.28
C GLY A 71 1.73 -8.74 26.57
N ILE A 72 1.67 -10.05 26.34
CA ILE A 72 2.83 -10.92 26.38
C ILE A 72 2.99 -11.66 25.05
N ARG A 73 4.24 -11.92 24.67
CA ARG A 73 4.58 -12.84 23.59
C ARG A 73 5.00 -14.18 24.18
N ILE A 74 4.35 -15.24 23.71
CA ILE A 74 4.62 -16.62 24.12
C ILE A 74 5.46 -17.28 23.00
N PRO A 75 6.76 -17.52 23.24
CA PRO A 75 7.69 -17.93 22.18
C PRO A 75 7.56 -19.41 21.79
N THR A 76 7.06 -20.26 22.69
CA THR A 76 7.03 -21.72 22.47
C THR A 76 5.86 -22.40 23.18
N GLN A 77 5.48 -23.57 22.66
CA GLN A 77 4.55 -24.49 23.31
C GLN A 77 4.93 -24.80 24.77
N LYS A 78 6.24 -25.01 25.02
CA LYS A 78 6.75 -25.28 26.37
C LYS A 78 6.47 -24.12 27.33
N ALA A 79 6.62 -22.88 26.87
CA ALA A 79 6.31 -21.70 27.68
C ALA A 79 4.81 -21.66 28.01
N LEU A 80 3.93 -21.86 27.02
CA LEU A 80 2.48 -21.88 27.24
C LEU A 80 2.05 -22.92 28.28
N ASN A 81 2.66 -24.11 28.26
CA ASN A 81 2.32 -25.19 29.20
C ASN A 81 2.73 -24.90 30.64
N ILE A 82 3.74 -24.07 30.85
CA ILE A 82 4.27 -23.72 32.17
C ILE A 82 3.55 -22.48 32.75
N ILE A 83 3.01 -21.61 31.90
CA ILE A 83 2.31 -20.41 32.34
C ILE A 83 0.97 -20.77 32.98
N GLU A 84 0.73 -20.18 34.15
CA GLU A 84 -0.54 -20.14 34.86
C GLU A 84 -1.09 -18.72 34.76
N PHE A 85 -2.18 -18.56 34.02
CA PHE A 85 -2.82 -17.26 33.81
C PHE A 85 -3.71 -16.97 35.03
N ASN A 86 -3.15 -16.36 36.07
CA ASN A 86 -3.87 -15.96 37.29
C ASN A 86 -4.71 -14.70 37.07
N GLY A 87 -5.44 -14.64 35.96
CA GLY A 87 -6.16 -13.46 35.48
C GLY A 87 -6.13 -13.35 33.96
N LEU A 88 -7.00 -12.49 33.42
CA LEU A 88 -7.10 -12.26 31.99
C LEU A 88 -5.98 -11.33 31.49
N VAL A 89 -5.25 -11.75 30.46
CA VAL A 89 -4.20 -10.96 29.81
C VAL A 89 -4.82 -10.22 28.60
N PRO A 90 -4.74 -8.88 28.50
CA PRO A 90 -5.43 -8.18 27.41
C PRO A 90 -5.00 -8.66 26.02
N ILE A 91 -3.71 -8.91 25.82
CA ILE A 91 -3.16 -9.36 24.54
C ILE A 91 -2.20 -10.54 24.74
N ILE A 92 -2.46 -11.64 24.05
CA ILE A 92 -1.50 -12.75 23.91
C ILE A 92 -1.03 -12.82 22.46
N ILE A 93 0.29 -12.80 22.25
CA ILE A 93 0.93 -13.01 20.96
C ILE A 93 1.53 -14.42 20.95
N CYS A 94 1.04 -15.29 20.07
CA CYS A 94 1.52 -16.65 19.88
C CYS A 94 2.57 -16.68 18.75
N ALA A 95 3.80 -17.12 19.06
CA ALA A 95 4.91 -17.16 18.11
C ALA A 95 5.31 -18.58 17.65
N PHE A 96 4.43 -19.55 17.87
CA PHE A 96 4.55 -20.93 17.39
C PHE A 96 3.21 -21.37 16.82
N SER A 97 3.15 -22.55 16.22
CA SER A 97 1.89 -23.11 15.72
C SER A 97 1.18 -23.94 16.80
N PRO A 98 0.07 -23.43 17.38
CA PRO A 98 -0.62 -24.10 18.47
C PRO A 98 -1.58 -25.18 17.96
N ASN A 99 -1.84 -26.21 18.77
CA ASN A 99 -2.98 -27.10 18.56
C ASN A 99 -4.29 -26.50 19.12
N SER A 100 -5.43 -27.13 18.84
CA SER A 100 -6.74 -26.62 19.26
C SER A 100 -6.91 -26.45 20.77
N GLN A 101 -6.25 -27.29 21.59
CA GLN A 101 -6.31 -27.16 23.06
C GLN A 101 -5.51 -25.95 23.54
N GLU A 102 -4.36 -25.69 22.92
CA GLU A 102 -3.51 -24.54 23.21
C GLU A 102 -4.15 -23.23 22.78
N VAL A 103 -4.78 -23.19 21.60
CA VAL A 103 -5.60 -22.07 21.15
C VAL A 103 -6.69 -21.78 22.17
N LYS A 104 -7.46 -22.80 22.58
CA LYS A 104 -8.52 -22.64 23.58
C LYS A 104 -7.98 -22.10 24.91
N LYS A 105 -6.84 -22.63 25.40
CA LYS A 105 -6.19 -22.12 26.60
C LYS A 105 -5.86 -20.63 26.48
N MET A 106 -5.32 -20.18 25.35
CA MET A 106 -4.99 -18.77 25.15
C MET A 106 -6.25 -17.91 25.04
N GLN A 107 -7.26 -18.34 24.28
CA GLN A 107 -8.53 -17.63 24.09
C GLN A 107 -9.31 -17.44 25.40
N GLU A 108 -9.31 -18.45 26.29
CA GLU A 108 -9.96 -18.35 27.60
C GLU A 108 -9.25 -17.36 28.54
N ASN A 109 -8.00 -16.99 28.24
CA ASN A 109 -7.15 -16.15 29.09
C ASN A 109 -6.75 -14.82 28.43
N SER A 110 -7.33 -14.45 27.26
CA SER A 110 -7.08 -13.15 26.64
C SER A 110 -8.28 -12.46 26.01
N ASN A 111 -8.19 -11.14 25.83
CA ASN A 111 -9.15 -10.40 25.02
C ASN A 111 -8.82 -10.44 23.52
N LEU A 112 -7.53 -10.44 23.19
CA LEU A 112 -7.03 -10.54 21.82
C LEU A 112 -5.97 -11.63 21.75
N LEU A 113 -6.15 -12.55 20.82
CA LEU A 113 -5.15 -13.55 20.46
C LEU A 113 -4.55 -13.21 19.10
N ILE A 114 -3.22 -13.05 19.07
CA ILE A 114 -2.48 -12.57 17.90
C ILE A 114 -1.51 -13.65 17.45
N SER A 115 -1.49 -13.95 16.15
CA SER A 115 -0.51 -14.84 15.53
C SER A 115 0.69 -14.05 15.01
N GLU A 116 1.91 -14.43 15.41
CA GLU A 116 3.15 -13.90 14.83
C GLU A 116 3.49 -14.65 13.54
N VAL A 117 3.63 -13.89 12.45
CA VAL A 117 3.83 -14.43 11.10
C VAL A 117 4.96 -13.69 10.37
N CYS A 118 5.71 -14.44 9.57
CA CYS A 118 6.77 -13.90 8.70
C CYS A 118 6.32 -13.77 7.23
N TYR A 119 5.23 -14.45 6.87
CA TYR A 119 4.73 -14.55 5.51
C TYR A 119 3.19 -14.47 5.48
N LEU A 120 2.65 -14.01 4.35
CA LEU A 120 1.20 -13.92 4.17
C LEU A 120 0.53 -15.31 4.20
N GLU A 121 1.20 -16.36 3.74
CA GLU A 121 0.63 -17.72 3.75
C GLU A 121 0.40 -18.23 5.18
N GLU A 122 1.31 -17.94 6.12
CA GLU A 122 1.16 -18.29 7.54
C GLU A 122 -0.08 -17.60 8.14
N ALA A 123 -0.37 -16.37 7.70
CA ALA A 123 -1.54 -15.64 8.16
C ALA A 123 -2.86 -16.27 7.68
N TYR A 124 -2.90 -16.78 6.45
CA TYR A 124 -4.06 -17.52 5.96
C TYR A 124 -4.28 -18.84 6.71
N GLU A 125 -3.21 -19.56 7.02
CA GLU A 125 -3.28 -20.80 7.81
C GLU A 125 -3.78 -20.54 9.24
N ASN A 126 -3.42 -19.39 9.82
CA ASN A 126 -3.76 -19.03 11.19
C ASN A 126 -5.05 -18.19 11.34
N ALA A 127 -5.74 -17.91 10.23
CA ALA A 127 -6.90 -17.01 10.20
C ALA A 127 -8.13 -17.51 10.99
N GLU A 128 -8.24 -18.81 11.23
CA GLU A 128 -9.39 -19.38 11.95
C GLU A 128 -9.37 -19.09 13.46
N TRP A 129 -8.18 -18.94 14.05
CA TRP A 129 -8.02 -18.80 15.49
C TRP A 129 -7.46 -17.45 15.94
N SER A 130 -6.80 -16.73 15.03
CA SER A 130 -6.14 -15.45 15.31
C SER A 130 -7.10 -14.28 15.09
N ASP A 131 -7.14 -13.33 16.03
CA ASP A 131 -7.92 -12.10 15.90
C ASP A 131 -7.25 -11.11 14.93
N LEU A 132 -5.93 -10.99 15.03
CA LEU A 132 -5.09 -10.15 14.18
C LEU A 132 -3.67 -10.73 14.06
N PHE A 133 -2.83 -10.16 13.20
CA PHE A 133 -1.48 -10.68 12.97
C PHE A 133 -0.38 -9.71 13.44
N LEU A 134 0.63 -10.23 14.13
CA LEU A 134 1.94 -9.57 14.28
C LEU A 134 2.80 -9.98 13.09
N VAL A 135 2.94 -9.08 12.12
CA VAL A 135 3.74 -9.33 10.93
C VAL A 135 5.18 -8.91 11.19
N LYS A 136 6.13 -9.78 10.90
CA LYS A 136 7.57 -9.51 11.09
C LYS A 136 8.27 -9.28 9.75
N GLY A 137 8.68 -8.03 9.52
CA GLY A 137 9.61 -7.70 8.45
C GLY A 137 10.98 -8.32 8.69
N ASN A 138 11.72 -8.55 7.61
CA ASN A 138 13.11 -9.01 7.66
C ASN A 138 14.00 -8.14 8.55
N GLU A 139 13.63 -6.87 8.77
CA GLU A 139 14.31 -5.93 9.67
C GLU A 139 14.12 -6.23 11.16
N ALA A 140 13.11 -7.01 11.56
CA ALA A 140 12.77 -7.29 12.96
C ALA A 140 13.81 -8.17 13.67
N GLY A 141 13.86 -8.13 15.01
CA GLY A 141 14.79 -8.94 15.80
C GLY A 141 14.39 -10.41 15.93
N GLY A 142 15.39 -11.30 15.93
CA GLY A 142 15.21 -12.74 16.09
C GLY A 142 14.77 -13.45 14.81
N MET A 143 13.83 -14.39 14.91
CA MET A 143 13.33 -15.15 13.75
C MET A 143 12.56 -14.25 12.78
N VAL A 144 12.92 -14.29 11.50
CA VAL A 144 12.34 -13.47 10.41
C VAL A 144 12.27 -14.22 9.08
N GLY A 145 11.40 -13.76 8.18
CA GLY A 145 11.37 -14.18 6.77
C GLY A 145 12.35 -13.39 5.90
N THR A 146 12.24 -13.53 4.58
CA THR A 146 13.08 -12.84 3.59
C THR A 146 12.52 -11.48 3.15
N LYS A 147 11.22 -11.26 3.29
CA LYS A 147 10.53 -10.03 2.88
C LYS A 147 10.64 -8.95 3.94
N ASN A 148 10.83 -7.71 3.51
CA ASN A 148 10.96 -6.56 4.38
C ASN A 148 9.59 -5.97 4.76
N SER A 149 9.57 -5.06 5.74
CA SER A 149 8.34 -4.42 6.22
C SER A 149 7.60 -3.66 5.11
N PHE A 150 8.32 -2.94 4.24
CA PHE A 150 7.70 -2.16 3.15
C PHE A 150 6.89 -3.02 2.19
N ILE A 151 7.38 -4.22 1.85
CA ILE A 151 6.67 -5.18 1.00
C ILE A 151 5.53 -5.87 1.77
N LEU A 152 5.78 -6.34 2.99
CA LEU A 152 4.77 -7.08 3.76
C LEU A 152 3.55 -6.23 4.10
N ILE A 153 3.73 -4.94 4.38
CA ILE A 153 2.60 -4.02 4.59
C ILE A 153 1.69 -4.01 3.35
N GLN A 154 2.28 -3.95 2.14
CA GLN A 154 1.51 -3.95 0.89
C GLN A 154 0.81 -5.30 0.64
N GLU A 155 1.45 -6.42 0.98
CA GLU A 155 0.85 -7.76 0.87
C GLU A 155 -0.36 -7.92 1.79
N PHE A 156 -0.21 -7.57 3.08
CA PHE A 156 -1.28 -7.67 4.06
C PHE A 156 -2.40 -6.67 3.81
N HIS A 157 -2.07 -5.47 3.30
CA HIS A 157 -3.04 -4.51 2.81
C HIS A 157 -3.93 -5.14 1.73
N LYS A 158 -3.30 -5.69 0.70
CA LYS A 158 -3.99 -6.30 -0.44
C LYS A 158 -4.82 -7.52 -0.03
N ALA A 159 -4.35 -8.29 0.96
CA ALA A 159 -5.08 -9.42 1.52
C ALA A 159 -6.29 -9.01 2.39
N GLY A 160 -6.37 -7.75 2.82
CA GLY A 160 -7.46 -7.27 3.68
C GLY A 160 -7.40 -7.80 5.12
N LEU A 161 -6.26 -8.33 5.56
CA LEU A 161 -6.06 -8.84 6.91
C LEU A 161 -5.79 -7.70 7.90
N SER A 162 -6.13 -7.90 9.17
CA SER A 162 -5.82 -6.94 10.24
C SER A 162 -4.49 -7.27 10.87
N PHE A 163 -3.57 -6.31 10.90
CA PHE A 163 -2.20 -6.56 11.35
C PHE A 163 -1.57 -5.36 12.04
N ILE A 164 -0.60 -5.66 12.89
CA ILE A 164 0.47 -4.77 13.34
C ILE A 164 1.78 -5.24 12.71
N ILE A 165 2.75 -4.35 12.57
CA ILE A 165 4.00 -4.65 11.85
C ILE A 165 5.22 -4.35 12.74
N GLN A 166 6.19 -5.27 12.76
CA GLN A 166 7.46 -5.13 13.46
C GLN A 166 8.62 -5.14 12.47
N GLY A 167 9.59 -4.26 12.70
CA GLY A 167 10.90 -4.26 12.04
C GLY A 167 11.18 -3.00 11.22
N GLY A 168 12.25 -2.31 11.58
CA GLY A 168 12.84 -1.24 10.78
C GLY A 168 12.12 0.11 10.84
N PHE A 169 11.35 0.34 11.92
CA PHE A 169 10.66 1.61 12.14
C PHE A 169 11.52 2.61 12.90
N GLY A 170 11.46 3.86 12.45
CA GLY A 170 11.95 5.06 13.14
C GLY A 170 10.79 5.98 13.48
N VAL A 171 10.92 7.26 13.19
CA VAL A 171 9.89 8.30 13.44
C VAL A 171 9.00 8.50 12.22
N TYR A 172 9.58 8.62 11.03
CA TYR A 172 8.89 9.12 9.85
C TYR A 172 8.16 8.03 9.07
N ASN A 173 8.69 6.81 9.05
CA ASN A 173 8.06 5.65 8.42
C ASN A 173 6.89 5.03 9.23
N ILE A 174 6.57 5.54 10.42
CA ILE A 174 5.37 5.13 11.18
C ILE A 174 4.09 5.47 10.39
N CYS A 175 3.99 6.70 9.86
CA CYS A 175 2.84 7.13 9.06
C CYS A 175 2.68 6.26 7.80
N SER A 176 3.80 5.82 7.22
CA SER A 176 3.84 4.90 6.08
C SER A 176 3.17 3.56 6.39
N ALA A 177 3.48 2.94 7.53
CA ALA A 177 2.81 1.69 7.92
C ALA A 177 1.30 1.85 8.11
N LEU A 178 0.86 2.93 8.75
CA LEU A 178 -0.56 3.21 8.95
C LEU A 178 -1.27 3.51 7.63
N MET A 179 -0.60 4.22 6.72
CA MET A 179 -1.08 4.48 5.37
C MET A 179 -1.13 3.22 4.51
N GLY A 180 -0.33 2.20 4.83
CA GLY A 180 -0.46 0.85 4.27
C GLY A 180 -1.54 0.01 4.98
N GLY A 181 -2.23 0.53 5.99
CA GLY A 181 -3.36 -0.14 6.65
C GLY A 181 -3.01 -0.95 7.90
N ALA A 182 -1.77 -0.88 8.39
CA ALA A 182 -1.40 -1.41 9.70
C ALA A 182 -2.19 -0.70 10.81
N LEU A 183 -2.50 -1.43 11.88
CA LEU A 183 -3.20 -0.89 13.07
C LEU A 183 -2.24 -0.20 14.05
N GLY A 184 -0.94 -0.50 13.93
CA GLY A 184 0.13 0.03 14.76
C GLY A 184 1.46 -0.58 14.33
N ILE A 185 2.54 -0.01 14.85
CA ILE A 185 3.89 -0.52 14.64
C ILE A 185 4.49 -0.98 15.96
N VAL A 186 5.40 -1.94 15.89
CA VAL A 186 6.11 -2.47 17.06
C VAL A 186 7.54 -1.93 17.08
N LEU A 187 7.91 -1.29 18.19
CA LEU A 187 9.26 -0.83 18.51
C LEU A 187 9.90 -1.72 19.57
N GLU A 188 11.21 -1.87 19.50
CA GLU A 188 12.02 -2.58 20.48
C GLU A 188 13.29 -1.79 20.81
N GLY A 189 14.42 -2.06 20.15
CA GLY A 189 15.72 -1.45 20.39
C GLY A 189 15.71 0.08 20.34
N GLN A 190 14.80 0.67 19.56
CA GLN A 190 14.54 2.11 19.48
C GLN A 190 14.27 2.75 20.85
N LEU A 191 13.65 1.99 21.76
CA LEU A 191 13.20 2.47 23.06
C LEU A 191 14.23 2.23 24.17
N TYR A 192 15.30 1.48 23.90
CA TYR A 192 16.17 0.96 24.95
C TYR A 192 17.06 2.02 25.60
N LEU A 193 17.24 3.18 24.97
CA LEU A 193 18.02 4.28 25.54
C LEU A 193 17.24 5.12 26.55
N PHE A 194 15.90 5.01 26.61
CA PHE A 194 15.11 5.72 27.61
C PHE A 194 15.40 5.21 29.03
N SER A 195 15.16 6.06 30.03
CA SER A 195 15.49 5.77 31.44
C SER A 195 14.70 4.58 31.99
N GLU A 196 13.47 4.37 31.52
CA GLU A 196 12.59 3.28 31.95
C GLU A 196 13.01 1.91 31.44
N CYS A 197 13.93 1.84 30.46
CA CYS A 197 14.48 0.59 29.98
C CYS A 197 15.51 0.02 31.00
N PRO A 198 15.28 -1.21 31.52
CA PRO A 198 16.09 -1.81 32.59
C PRO A 198 17.36 -2.51 32.07
N ILE A 199 18.06 -1.88 31.12
CA ILE A 199 19.38 -2.32 30.66
C ILE A 199 20.49 -1.49 31.32
N SER A 200 21.69 -2.08 31.45
CA SER A 200 22.81 -1.41 32.12
C SER A 200 23.28 -0.18 31.32
N PRO A 201 23.90 0.82 32.00
CA PRO A 201 24.49 1.98 31.32
C PRO A 201 25.48 1.59 30.22
N GLU A 202 26.28 0.54 30.43
CA GLU A 202 27.24 0.05 29.44
C GLU A 202 26.56 -0.46 28.15
N PHE A 203 25.40 -1.11 28.28
CA PHE A 203 24.59 -1.52 27.14
C PHE A 203 23.97 -0.32 26.43
N LYS A 204 23.50 0.70 27.17
CA LYS A 204 22.99 1.94 26.57
C LYS A 204 24.10 2.64 25.77
N ASP A 205 25.29 2.79 26.34
CA ASP A 205 26.45 3.36 25.66
C ASP A 205 26.80 2.57 24.39
N TYR A 206 26.79 1.24 24.45
CA TYR A 206 27.05 0.41 23.27
C TYR A 206 26.01 0.61 22.16
N ILE A 207 24.72 0.68 22.51
CA ILE A 207 23.63 0.93 21.56
C ILE A 207 23.84 2.25 20.81
N THR A 208 24.33 3.31 21.47
CA THR A 208 24.63 4.58 20.79
C THR A 208 25.68 4.48 19.68
N THR A 209 26.49 3.41 19.70
CA THR A 209 27.52 3.18 18.68
C THR A 209 27.02 2.40 17.47
N ILE A 210 25.88 1.70 17.57
CA ILE A 210 25.34 0.82 16.53
C ILE A 210 24.89 1.65 15.32
N LYS A 211 25.29 1.20 14.13
CA LYS A 211 24.92 1.79 12.84
C LYS A 211 23.94 0.90 12.08
N GLU A 212 23.38 1.44 11.01
CA GLU A 212 22.40 0.76 10.17
C GLU A 212 22.91 -0.54 9.52
N ASP A 213 24.23 -0.70 9.37
CA ASP A 213 24.90 -1.87 8.79
C ASP A 213 25.51 -2.85 9.83
N ASP A 214 25.36 -2.57 11.13
CA ASP A 214 25.88 -3.41 12.22
C ASP A 214 24.94 -4.57 12.56
N PHE A 215 24.67 -5.44 11.57
CA PHE A 215 23.84 -6.62 11.74
C PHE A 215 24.39 -7.86 11.03
N PHE A 216 23.89 -9.02 11.44
CA PHE A 216 24.16 -10.29 10.79
C PHE A 216 22.86 -11.11 10.65
N LEU A 217 22.61 -11.62 9.45
CA LEU A 217 21.51 -12.55 9.16
C LEU A 217 22.06 -13.97 9.12
N VAL A 218 21.72 -14.76 10.14
CA VAL A 218 22.00 -16.20 10.17
C VAL A 218 21.08 -16.88 9.15
N LEU A 219 21.68 -17.65 8.26
CA LEU A 219 21.05 -18.36 7.13
C LEU A 219 20.43 -17.46 6.06
N GLU A 220 20.99 -16.27 5.77
CA GLU A 220 20.47 -15.25 4.81
C GLU A 220 19.73 -15.78 3.55
N SER A 221 20.24 -16.84 2.90
CA SER A 221 19.66 -17.43 1.68
C SER A 221 18.54 -18.46 1.90
N SER A 222 18.17 -18.76 3.15
CA SER A 222 17.09 -19.68 3.50
C SER A 222 15.74 -18.96 3.57
N ARG A 223 14.63 -19.72 3.56
CA ARG A 223 13.28 -19.17 3.76
C ARG A 223 13.12 -18.49 5.12
N TYR A 224 13.72 -19.04 6.18
CA TYR A 224 13.70 -18.44 7.52
C TYR A 224 15.11 -18.12 7.96
N ASN A 225 15.27 -16.92 8.52
CA ASN A 225 16.53 -16.33 8.93
C ASN A 225 16.45 -15.91 10.39
N TYR A 226 17.61 -15.71 11.01
CA TYR A 226 17.67 -15.15 12.36
C TYR A 226 18.52 -13.89 12.38
N ARG A 227 17.93 -12.75 12.74
CA ARG A 227 18.59 -11.44 12.78
C ARG A 227 19.25 -11.18 14.13
N LEU A 228 20.51 -10.75 14.04
CA LEU A 228 21.35 -10.33 15.14
C LEU A 228 21.93 -8.94 14.90
N ILE A 229 21.98 -8.12 15.93
CA ILE A 229 22.60 -6.79 15.92
C ILE A 229 23.92 -6.84 16.69
N GLY A 230 24.96 -6.26 16.11
CA GLY A 230 26.27 -6.18 16.75
C GLY A 230 27.35 -5.71 15.78
N LYS A 231 28.42 -5.12 16.35
CA LYS A 231 29.54 -4.60 15.56
C LYS A 231 30.23 -5.69 14.73
N LEU A 232 30.35 -5.44 13.43
CA LEU A 232 30.95 -6.38 12.47
C LEU A 232 32.48 -6.58 12.59
N ALA A 233 33.16 -5.89 13.51
CA ALA A 233 34.61 -6.03 13.75
C ALA A 233 34.96 -6.98 14.92
N ASN A 234 34.00 -7.77 15.39
CA ASN A 234 34.09 -8.53 16.63
C ASN A 234 34.53 -10.00 16.44
N LYS A 235 35.23 -10.58 17.42
CA LYS A 235 35.59 -12.02 17.46
C LYS A 235 34.36 -12.92 17.38
N SER A 236 33.23 -12.48 17.92
CA SER A 236 31.96 -13.23 17.97
C SER A 236 31.35 -13.53 16.57
N ILE A 237 31.70 -12.77 15.53
CA ILE A 237 31.25 -13.04 14.15
C ILE A 237 31.89 -14.28 13.58
N ARG A 238 33.19 -14.49 13.85
CA ARG A 238 33.87 -15.70 13.40
C ARG A 238 33.23 -16.92 14.04
N ALA A 239 32.93 -16.84 15.34
CA ALA A 239 32.23 -17.89 16.06
C ALA A 239 30.85 -18.20 15.43
N ILE A 240 30.00 -17.19 15.21
CA ILE A 240 28.67 -17.42 14.60
C ILE A 240 28.79 -17.95 13.18
N LYS A 241 29.71 -17.44 12.34
CA LYS A 241 29.92 -17.94 10.98
C LYS A 241 30.41 -19.38 10.96
N GLU A 242 31.29 -19.76 11.89
CA GLU A 242 31.76 -21.14 12.02
C GLU A 242 30.63 -22.07 12.50
N ILE A 243 29.86 -21.64 13.51
CA ILE A 243 28.69 -22.36 14.01
C ILE A 243 27.66 -22.54 12.89
N GLU A 244 27.36 -21.49 12.13
CA GLU A 244 26.40 -21.53 11.03
C GLU A 244 26.82 -22.53 9.94
N ILE A 245 28.12 -22.63 9.62
CA ILE A 245 28.64 -23.62 8.66
C ILE A 245 28.59 -25.04 9.23
N ARG A 246 28.98 -25.23 10.50
CA ARG A 246 29.10 -26.57 11.11
C ARG A 246 27.77 -27.16 11.56
N GLU A 247 26.90 -26.35 12.15
CA GLU A 247 25.72 -26.78 12.92
C GLU A 247 24.39 -26.45 12.21
N LEU A 248 24.39 -25.50 11.26
CA LEU A 248 23.17 -25.02 10.59
C LEU A 248 23.17 -25.25 9.08
N SER A 249 24.19 -25.90 8.53
CA SER A 249 24.33 -26.13 7.08
C SER A 249 23.16 -26.89 6.47
N TYR A 250 22.64 -27.91 7.14
CA TYR A 250 21.50 -28.70 6.66
C TYR A 250 20.23 -27.87 6.41
N PHE A 251 19.99 -26.83 7.23
CA PHE A 251 18.84 -25.93 7.02
C PHE A 251 18.95 -25.14 5.71
N ARG A 252 20.17 -24.93 5.21
CA ARG A 252 20.40 -24.28 3.91
C ARG A 252 20.04 -25.17 2.73
N GLU A 253 20.01 -26.49 2.89
CA GLU A 253 19.62 -27.38 1.79
C GLU A 253 18.10 -27.38 1.57
N LYS A 254 17.34 -26.86 2.54
CA LYS A 254 15.88 -26.74 2.52
C LYS A 254 15.38 -25.35 2.08
N ILE A 255 16.04 -24.75 1.09
CA ILE A 255 15.83 -23.35 0.65
C ILE A 255 14.34 -23.02 0.36
N ASN A 256 13.56 -24.00 -0.10
CA ASN A 256 12.16 -23.81 -0.49
C ASN A 256 11.16 -24.62 0.34
N ASP A 257 11.58 -25.23 1.45
CA ASP A 257 10.67 -25.97 2.31
C ASP A 257 9.77 -24.99 3.05
N LYS A 258 8.47 -25.05 2.74
CA LYS A 258 7.44 -24.20 3.35
C LYS A 258 7.00 -24.70 4.73
N SER A 259 7.57 -25.80 5.23
CA SER A 259 7.10 -26.39 6.47
C SER A 259 7.40 -25.52 7.69
N GLU A 260 6.36 -25.28 8.48
CA GLU A 260 6.47 -24.69 9.82
C GLU A 260 7.46 -25.47 10.71
N VAL A 261 7.59 -26.78 10.47
CA VAL A 261 8.60 -27.63 11.10
C VAL A 261 10.00 -27.04 10.92
N LEU A 262 10.35 -26.57 9.71
CA LEU A 262 11.63 -25.92 9.45
C LEU A 262 11.86 -24.69 10.34
N LYS A 263 10.86 -23.80 10.43
CA LYS A 263 10.92 -22.57 11.25
C LYS A 263 11.14 -22.92 12.72
N SER A 264 10.35 -23.88 13.23
CA SER A 264 10.42 -24.32 14.63
C SER A 264 11.75 -25.00 14.98
N ASP A 265 12.26 -25.87 14.10
CA ASP A 265 13.54 -26.58 14.29
C ASP A 265 14.72 -25.61 14.26
N LEU A 266 14.72 -24.68 13.29
CA LEU A 266 15.76 -23.65 13.21
C LEU A 266 15.75 -22.78 14.46
N TYR A 267 14.58 -22.30 14.87
CA TYR A 267 14.44 -21.50 16.08
C TYR A 267 14.97 -22.23 17.30
N ARG A 268 14.54 -23.48 17.52
CA ARG A 268 15.01 -24.32 18.64
C ARG A 268 16.54 -24.44 18.63
N LYS A 269 17.13 -24.71 17.47
CA LYS A 269 18.58 -24.86 17.33
C LYS A 269 19.33 -23.55 17.59
N VAL A 270 18.83 -22.41 17.11
CA VAL A 270 19.44 -21.10 17.40
C VAL A 270 19.43 -20.80 18.90
N ILE A 271 18.32 -21.07 19.59
CA ILE A 271 18.22 -20.89 21.05
C ILE A 271 19.16 -21.83 21.81
N GLU A 272 19.36 -23.07 21.35
CA GLU A 272 20.35 -23.98 21.95
C GLU A 272 21.78 -23.47 21.75
N LEU A 273 22.09 -22.92 20.57
CA LEU A 273 23.39 -22.34 20.26
C LEU A 273 23.65 -21.08 21.08
N GLU A 274 22.64 -20.22 21.22
CA GLU A 274 22.69 -19.06 22.11
C GLU A 274 23.12 -19.47 23.52
N LYS A 275 22.44 -20.44 24.13
CA LYS A 275 22.76 -20.93 25.48
C LYS A 275 24.15 -21.53 25.58
N LYS A 276 24.56 -22.30 24.56
CA LYS A 276 25.86 -22.99 24.53
C LYS A 276 27.03 -22.02 24.39
N PHE A 277 26.85 -20.95 23.62
CA PHE A 277 27.92 -20.02 23.25
C PHE A 277 27.76 -18.62 23.86
N GLN A 278 26.74 -18.40 24.68
CA GLN A 278 26.41 -17.11 25.31
C GLN A 278 26.37 -15.96 24.31
N LEU A 279 25.77 -16.21 23.15
CA LEU A 279 25.82 -15.28 22.03
C LEU A 279 25.22 -13.92 22.39
N TYR A 280 24.18 -13.90 23.24
CA TYR A 280 23.44 -12.69 23.61
C TYR A 280 23.60 -12.30 25.09
N SER A 281 24.25 -13.16 25.88
CA SER A 281 24.34 -13.02 27.34
C SER A 281 25.76 -12.69 27.84
N ASP A 282 26.69 -12.32 26.94
CA ASP A 282 28.04 -11.89 27.35
C ASP A 282 27.91 -10.56 28.12
N PRO A 283 28.49 -10.47 29.34
CA PRO A 283 28.40 -9.27 30.17
C PRO A 283 29.08 -8.04 29.54
N ASN A 284 29.94 -8.23 28.54
CA ASN A 284 30.47 -7.16 27.72
C ASN A 284 29.62 -6.98 26.46
N PRO A 285 28.88 -5.86 26.34
CA PRO A 285 28.05 -5.57 25.16
C PRO A 285 28.83 -5.62 23.84
N LYS A 286 30.12 -5.27 23.88
CA LYS A 286 30.99 -5.29 22.70
C LYS A 286 31.29 -6.69 22.20
N HIS A 287 31.01 -7.75 22.97
CA HIS A 287 31.16 -9.16 22.56
C HIS A 287 29.82 -9.84 22.30
N SER A 288 28.74 -9.30 22.87
CA SER A 288 27.37 -9.75 22.69
C SER A 288 26.77 -9.40 21.33
N TRP A 289 25.86 -10.26 20.89
CA TRP A 289 24.89 -10.00 19.85
C TRP A 289 23.53 -9.71 20.48
N LEU A 290 22.78 -8.76 19.94
CA LEU A 290 21.44 -8.45 20.42
C LEU A 290 20.40 -9.06 19.46
N PRO A 291 19.45 -9.88 19.94
CA PRO A 291 18.36 -10.40 19.11
C PRO A 291 17.27 -9.33 18.91
N SER A 292 17.68 -8.16 18.41
CA SER A 292 16.85 -6.97 18.22
C SER A 292 16.73 -6.56 16.75
N ASP A 293 15.85 -5.61 16.47
CA ASP A 293 15.64 -5.12 15.11
C ASP A 293 16.75 -4.18 14.65
N GLN A 294 16.81 -3.99 13.34
CA GLN A 294 17.74 -3.05 12.71
C GLN A 294 17.42 -1.58 13.02
N GLY A 295 16.19 -1.30 13.44
CA GLY A 295 15.75 0.03 13.82
C GLY A 295 16.36 0.55 15.13
N ILE A 296 17.03 -0.31 15.91
CA ILE A 296 17.88 0.10 17.05
C ILE A 296 18.91 1.21 16.69
N SER A 297 19.32 1.30 15.42
CA SER A 297 20.18 2.38 14.92
C SER A 297 19.55 3.78 15.04
N PHE A 298 18.21 3.87 15.12
CA PHE A 298 17.45 5.12 15.30
C PHE A 298 17.31 5.54 16.77
N ALA A 299 17.66 4.67 17.73
CA ALA A 299 17.48 4.93 19.16
C ALA A 299 18.15 6.24 19.60
N ASN A 300 19.35 6.52 19.07
CA ASN A 300 20.09 7.73 19.40
C ASN A 300 19.40 9.00 18.84
N TYR A 301 18.87 8.96 17.62
CA TYR A 301 18.10 10.08 17.06
C TYR A 301 16.82 10.32 17.88
N ILE A 302 16.08 9.26 18.20
CA ILE A 302 14.85 9.33 19.00
C ILE A 302 15.13 9.94 20.38
N LEU A 303 16.12 9.44 21.11
CA LEU A 303 16.44 9.98 22.43
C LEU A 303 16.86 11.45 22.35
N ASN A 304 17.74 11.82 21.41
CA ASN A 304 18.22 13.20 21.29
C ASN A 304 17.12 14.19 20.87
N THR A 305 16.15 13.73 20.08
CA THR A 305 15.05 14.57 19.57
C THR A 305 13.97 14.79 20.62
N PHE A 306 13.60 13.75 21.37
CA PHE A 306 12.44 13.79 22.28
C PHE A 306 12.81 13.84 23.77
N SER A 307 14.05 13.49 24.13
CA SER A 307 14.61 13.45 25.49
C SER A 307 13.97 12.43 26.46
N THR A 308 12.65 12.24 26.42
CA THR A 308 11.91 11.32 27.30
C THR A 308 10.94 10.45 26.51
N LEU A 309 10.61 9.27 27.06
CA LEU A 309 9.64 8.35 26.45
C LEU A 309 8.26 8.98 26.31
N GLU A 310 7.83 9.75 27.31
CA GLU A 310 6.57 10.51 27.30
C GLU A 310 6.52 11.52 26.16
N ASN A 311 7.56 12.32 25.98
CA ASN A 311 7.63 13.28 24.88
C ASN A 311 7.62 12.59 23.52
N PHE A 312 8.35 11.46 23.39
CA PHE A 312 8.37 10.69 22.15
C PHE A 312 6.97 10.20 21.78
N LEU A 313 6.31 9.46 22.67
CA LEU A 313 4.98 8.92 22.42
C LEU A 313 3.94 10.02 22.17
N ASN A 314 3.92 11.08 23.00
CA ASN A 314 2.98 12.20 22.85
C ASN A 314 3.18 12.99 21.55
N SER A 315 4.39 12.97 20.96
CA SER A 315 4.70 13.67 19.71
C SER A 315 4.25 12.90 18.47
N ILE A 316 4.17 11.57 18.52
CA ILE A 316 3.84 10.73 17.35
C ILE A 316 2.52 11.15 16.66
N PRO A 317 1.39 11.33 17.36
CA PRO A 317 0.15 11.79 16.73
C PRO A 317 0.31 13.09 15.95
N LYS A 318 1.06 14.05 16.51
CA LYS A 318 1.26 15.36 15.88
C LYS A 318 2.19 15.27 14.67
N ILE A 319 3.21 14.42 14.73
CA ILE A 319 4.12 14.15 13.60
C ILE A 319 3.33 13.55 12.43
N ILE A 320 2.51 12.52 12.70
CA ILE A 320 1.64 11.87 11.71
C ILE A 320 0.68 12.89 11.10
N GLN A 321 0.04 13.71 11.95
CA GLN A 321 -0.89 14.75 11.50
C GLN A 321 -0.19 15.73 10.54
N ASN A 322 0.99 16.24 10.91
CA ASN A 322 1.74 17.18 10.09
C ASN A 322 2.16 16.54 8.74
N GLN A 323 2.61 15.28 8.74
CA GLN A 323 2.95 14.57 7.51
C GLN A 323 1.73 14.48 6.57
N ILE A 324 0.55 14.15 7.12
CA ILE A 324 -0.69 14.07 6.34
C ILE A 324 -1.10 15.44 5.81
N GLU A 325 -1.10 16.48 6.65
CA GLU A 325 -1.48 17.85 6.26
C GLU A 325 -0.58 18.39 5.14
N SER A 326 0.73 18.18 5.23
CA SER A 326 1.69 18.56 4.19
C SER A 326 1.40 17.88 2.86
N ILE A 327 1.11 16.56 2.86
CA ILE A 327 0.85 15.81 1.63
C ILE A 327 -0.54 16.11 1.04
N GLN A 328 -1.54 16.39 1.89
CA GLN A 328 -2.85 16.88 1.43
C GLN A 328 -2.73 18.23 0.73
N THR A 329 -1.86 19.10 1.24
CA THR A 329 -1.59 20.43 0.66
C THR A 329 -0.79 20.30 -0.63
N TYR A 330 0.27 19.49 -0.62
CA TYR A 330 1.17 19.32 -1.75
C TYR A 330 1.48 17.84 -1.99
N TRP A 331 0.95 17.30 -3.09
CA TRP A 331 1.28 15.94 -3.51
C TRP A 331 2.67 15.92 -4.18
N PRO A 332 3.69 15.27 -3.58
CA PRO A 332 5.08 15.38 -4.04
C PRO A 332 5.33 14.80 -5.43
N PHE A 333 4.52 13.83 -5.82
CA PHE A 333 4.67 13.10 -7.08
C PHE A 333 3.70 13.58 -8.17
N ALA A 334 3.10 14.76 -8.01
CA ALA A 334 2.16 15.29 -8.99
C ALA A 334 2.78 15.40 -10.40
N LYS A 335 1.94 15.24 -11.42
CA LYS A 335 2.32 15.54 -12.80
C LYS A 335 2.86 16.98 -12.88
N ASN A 336 3.98 17.16 -13.57
CA ASN A 336 4.73 18.41 -13.69
C ASN A 336 5.26 18.96 -12.34
N SER A 337 5.52 18.11 -11.35
CA SER A 337 6.21 18.54 -10.12
C SER A 337 7.59 19.15 -10.40
N ASP A 338 8.14 19.86 -9.42
CA ASP A 338 9.49 20.46 -9.50
C ASP A 338 10.56 19.45 -9.93
N PHE A 339 10.45 18.19 -9.49
CA PHE A 339 11.32 17.11 -9.92
C PHE A 339 11.15 16.81 -11.42
N ALA A 340 9.91 16.64 -11.87
CA ALA A 340 9.60 16.32 -13.26
C ALA A 340 10.06 17.43 -14.23
N GLN A 341 9.90 18.70 -13.83
CA GLN A 341 10.34 19.86 -14.59
C GLN A 341 11.87 19.90 -14.80
N LYS A 342 12.66 19.43 -13.83
CA LYS A 342 14.14 19.39 -13.98
C LYS A 342 14.62 18.46 -15.09
N PHE A 343 13.82 17.46 -15.44
CA PHE A 343 14.09 16.56 -16.56
C PHE A 343 13.23 16.85 -17.78
N ASN A 344 12.37 17.88 -17.76
CA ASN A 344 11.39 18.18 -18.79
C ASN A 344 10.47 16.98 -19.13
N ILE A 345 10.06 16.24 -18.10
CA ILE A 345 9.15 15.09 -18.23
C ILE A 345 7.82 15.38 -17.51
N PRO A 346 6.69 14.78 -17.96
CA PRO A 346 5.40 14.92 -17.29
C PRO A 346 5.34 14.31 -15.89
N TYR A 347 5.88 13.11 -15.68
CA TYR A 347 5.80 12.41 -14.40
C TYR A 347 7.18 12.34 -13.75
N PRO A 348 7.29 12.48 -12.41
CA PRO A 348 8.55 12.36 -11.69
C PRO A 348 9.00 10.89 -11.55
N ILE A 349 8.91 10.13 -12.64
CA ILE A 349 9.18 8.70 -12.73
C ILE A 349 10.39 8.47 -13.62
N ILE A 350 11.31 7.63 -13.15
CA ILE A 350 12.47 7.14 -13.87
C ILE A 350 12.30 5.64 -14.08
N GLN A 351 12.46 5.19 -15.31
CA GLN A 351 12.68 3.77 -15.60
C GLN A 351 14.17 3.48 -15.41
N GLY A 352 14.52 2.79 -14.32
CA GLY A 352 15.92 2.52 -13.97
C GLY A 352 16.58 1.56 -14.96
N PRO A 353 17.88 1.66 -15.23
CA PRO A 353 18.55 0.85 -16.25
C PRO A 353 18.52 -0.63 -15.90
N MET A 354 17.92 -1.45 -16.78
CA MET A 354 17.87 -2.90 -16.64
C MET A 354 18.75 -3.56 -17.71
N ALA A 355 19.86 -4.18 -17.33
CA ALA A 355 20.81 -4.79 -18.28
C ALA A 355 20.13 -5.87 -19.16
N ASN A 356 20.43 -5.87 -20.46
CA ASN A 356 19.79 -6.72 -21.48
C ASN A 356 18.27 -6.49 -21.67
N ILE A 357 17.72 -5.41 -21.09
CA ILE A 357 16.28 -5.09 -21.16
C ILE A 357 16.11 -3.64 -21.64
N SER A 358 16.65 -2.69 -20.88
CA SER A 358 16.75 -1.27 -21.25
C SER A 358 17.83 -1.00 -22.29
N ASP A 359 18.13 -1.95 -23.17
CA ASP A 359 18.99 -1.76 -24.34
C ASP A 359 18.18 -1.66 -25.65
N GLN A 360 16.84 -1.61 -25.54
CA GLN A 360 15.93 -1.53 -26.67
C GLN A 360 15.38 -0.12 -26.89
N LEU A 361 15.69 0.45 -28.06
CA LEU A 361 15.22 1.78 -28.46
C LEU A 361 13.68 1.90 -28.48
N LYS A 362 12.99 0.87 -29.00
CA LYS A 362 11.51 0.87 -29.07
C LYS A 362 10.86 0.92 -27.69
N PHE A 363 11.44 0.24 -26.71
CA PHE A 363 10.94 0.25 -25.34
C PHE A 363 11.17 1.59 -24.66
N ALA A 364 12.37 2.17 -24.80
CA ALA A 364 12.68 3.51 -24.30
C ALA A 364 11.73 4.58 -24.87
N LYS A 365 11.42 4.51 -26.17
CA LYS A 365 10.40 5.37 -26.80
C LYS A 365 9.05 5.26 -26.12
N LYS A 366 8.55 4.04 -25.87
CA LYS A 366 7.25 3.83 -25.20
C LYS A 366 7.22 4.41 -23.80
N ILE A 367 8.31 4.34 -23.04
CA ILE A 367 8.42 4.97 -21.72
C ILE A 367 8.36 6.49 -21.83
N ALA A 368 9.14 7.09 -22.75
CA ALA A 368 9.20 8.53 -22.96
C ALA A 368 7.87 9.11 -23.48
N GLU A 369 7.20 8.41 -24.40
CA GLU A 369 5.85 8.76 -24.90
C GLU A 369 4.83 8.84 -23.76
N ASN A 370 4.96 7.95 -22.77
CA ASN A 370 4.10 7.91 -21.59
C ASN A 370 4.60 8.78 -20.42
N GLY A 371 5.61 9.64 -20.67
CA GLY A 371 5.95 10.76 -19.81
C GLY A 371 6.88 10.46 -18.62
N ALA A 372 7.55 9.30 -18.62
CA ALA A 372 8.64 8.99 -17.68
C ALA A 372 10.00 9.15 -18.36
N LEU A 373 11.09 9.18 -17.58
CA LEU A 373 12.46 9.24 -18.08
C LEU A 373 13.02 7.82 -18.30
N PRO A 374 13.20 7.35 -19.55
CA PRO A 374 13.90 6.09 -19.81
C PRO A 374 15.41 6.24 -19.61
N ILE A 375 16.03 5.25 -18.96
CA ILE A 375 17.49 5.16 -18.82
C ILE A 375 17.99 3.91 -19.54
N PHE A 376 18.77 4.08 -20.60
CA PHE A 376 19.40 2.96 -21.29
C PHE A 376 20.40 2.24 -20.39
N ALA A 377 20.48 0.91 -20.45
CA ALA A 377 21.45 0.13 -19.69
C ALA A 377 22.67 -0.22 -20.55
N LEU A 378 23.75 0.55 -20.43
CA LEU A 378 24.96 0.33 -21.21
C LEU A 378 25.87 -0.75 -20.62
N GLY A 379 25.75 -1.05 -19.32
CA GLY A 379 26.69 -1.90 -18.59
C GLY A 379 27.02 -3.26 -19.23
N GLY A 380 26.04 -3.87 -19.91
CA GLY A 380 26.20 -5.15 -20.62
C GLY A 380 26.78 -5.04 -22.03
N LEU A 381 26.78 -3.84 -22.62
CA LEU A 381 27.11 -3.60 -24.03
C LEU A 381 28.61 -3.39 -24.25
N LEU A 382 29.10 -3.84 -25.40
CA LEU A 382 30.40 -3.46 -25.94
C LEU A 382 30.38 -2.02 -26.49
N GLU A 383 31.55 -1.45 -26.79
CA GLU A 383 31.69 -0.08 -27.31
C GLU A 383 30.86 0.14 -28.59
N ASN A 384 30.98 -0.75 -29.57
CA ASN A 384 30.27 -0.68 -30.84
C ASN A 384 28.73 -0.80 -30.67
N GLU A 385 28.27 -1.67 -29.76
CA GLU A 385 26.86 -1.84 -29.43
C GLU A 385 26.29 -0.57 -28.76
N ALA A 386 27.02 -0.02 -27.79
CA ALA A 386 26.64 1.23 -27.13
C ALA A 386 26.61 2.39 -28.12
N GLU A 387 27.60 2.52 -28.99
CA GLU A 387 27.66 3.55 -30.03
C GLU A 387 26.50 3.42 -31.04
N SER A 388 26.17 2.20 -31.46
CA SER A 388 25.04 1.92 -32.35
C SER A 388 23.70 2.29 -31.70
N LEU A 389 23.49 1.91 -30.44
CA LEU A 389 22.29 2.26 -29.68
C LEU A 389 22.13 3.78 -29.55
N LEU A 390 23.19 4.49 -29.17
CA LEU A 390 23.15 5.94 -28.93
C LEU A 390 23.01 6.74 -30.24
N SER A 391 23.73 6.36 -31.30
CA SER A 391 23.56 6.98 -32.61
C SER A 391 22.16 6.74 -33.18
N GLY A 392 21.63 5.53 -33.04
CA GLY A 392 20.25 5.20 -33.41
C GLY A 392 19.21 6.00 -32.61
N ALA A 393 19.43 6.19 -31.30
CA ALA A 393 18.57 7.03 -30.46
C ALA A 393 18.59 8.49 -30.91
N ALA A 394 19.77 9.04 -31.20
CA ALA A 394 20.00 10.43 -31.58
C ALA A 394 19.33 10.84 -32.92
N ILE A 395 19.10 9.90 -33.83
CA ILE A 395 18.42 10.15 -35.12
C ILE A 395 16.94 9.70 -35.13
N SER A 396 16.44 9.18 -34.01
CA SER A 396 15.05 8.73 -33.89
C SER A 396 14.17 9.79 -33.23
N GLU A 397 12.84 9.58 -33.24
CA GLU A 397 11.88 10.42 -32.49
C GLU A 397 12.18 10.52 -30.98
N LEU A 398 12.97 9.60 -30.41
CA LEU A 398 13.40 9.70 -29.01
C LEU A 398 14.29 10.93 -28.76
N SER A 399 14.97 11.45 -29.79
CA SER A 399 15.81 12.65 -29.70
C SER A 399 15.05 13.92 -29.30
N GLU A 400 13.73 13.95 -29.54
CA GLU A 400 12.85 15.04 -29.14
C GLU A 400 12.36 14.92 -27.69
N LYS A 401 12.70 13.84 -27.00
CA LYS A 401 12.28 13.55 -25.63
C LYS A 401 13.50 13.42 -24.70
N PRO A 402 13.33 13.67 -23.39
CA PRO A 402 14.38 13.38 -22.42
C PRO A 402 14.61 11.88 -22.28
N TYR A 403 15.88 11.46 -22.26
CA TYR A 403 16.32 10.10 -21.94
C TYR A 403 17.73 10.16 -21.31
N GLY A 404 18.17 9.08 -20.67
CA GLY A 404 19.48 9.00 -20.03
C GLY A 404 20.21 7.69 -20.30
N CYS A 405 21.45 7.60 -19.81
CA CYS A 405 22.29 6.42 -19.94
C CYS A 405 22.78 5.95 -18.57
N GLY A 406 22.62 4.66 -18.29
CA GLY A 406 23.09 3.96 -17.10
C GLY A 406 24.39 3.23 -17.37
N ILE A 407 25.39 3.47 -16.52
CA ILE A 407 26.69 2.80 -16.57
C ILE A 407 27.01 2.10 -15.24
N ILE A 408 27.91 1.13 -15.29
CA ILE A 408 28.42 0.43 -14.10
C ILE A 408 29.71 1.10 -13.63
N GLY A 409 29.73 1.50 -12.36
CA GLY A 409 30.82 2.25 -11.74
C GLY A 409 31.93 1.42 -11.11
N LEU A 410 31.84 0.09 -11.16
CA LEU A 410 32.83 -0.83 -10.58
C LEU A 410 34.19 -0.69 -11.29
N GLU A 411 35.28 -0.75 -10.52
CA GLU A 411 36.63 -0.59 -11.08
C GLU A 411 37.02 -1.73 -12.03
N VAL A 412 36.49 -2.94 -11.80
CA VAL A 412 36.74 -4.12 -12.65
C VAL A 412 36.25 -3.95 -14.09
N VAL A 413 35.32 -3.03 -14.35
CA VAL A 413 34.77 -2.75 -15.69
C VAL A 413 35.24 -1.39 -16.23
N ARG A 414 36.32 -0.84 -15.68
CA ARG A 414 36.77 0.52 -15.99
C ARG A 414 37.02 0.77 -17.48
N SER A 415 37.68 -0.14 -18.20
CA SER A 415 37.95 0.03 -19.65
C SER A 415 36.65 0.25 -20.42
N ARG A 416 35.71 -0.68 -20.25
CA ARG A 416 34.38 -0.63 -20.87
C ARG A 416 33.58 0.60 -20.45
N ARG A 417 33.65 1.00 -19.18
CA ARG A 417 33.01 2.22 -18.68
C ARG A 417 33.57 3.47 -19.36
N GLU A 418 34.89 3.54 -19.56
CA GLU A 418 35.52 4.68 -20.26
C GLU A 418 35.12 4.73 -21.74
N GLU A 419 34.97 3.59 -22.41
CA GLU A 419 34.39 3.48 -23.75
C GLU A 419 32.93 3.99 -23.78
N HIS A 420 32.08 3.53 -22.84
CA HIS A 420 30.70 4.04 -22.74
C HIS A 420 30.63 5.54 -22.54
N LEU A 421 31.51 6.12 -21.70
CA LEU A 421 31.58 7.57 -21.50
C LEU A 421 31.99 8.32 -22.77
N LYS A 422 32.85 7.73 -23.62
CA LYS A 422 33.18 8.30 -24.94
C LYS A 422 31.97 8.26 -25.86
N SER A 423 31.25 7.14 -25.95
CA SER A 423 30.03 7.02 -26.76
C SER A 423 28.94 7.99 -26.30
N ILE A 424 28.73 8.12 -24.97
CA ILE A 424 27.81 9.12 -24.39
C ILE A 424 28.24 10.54 -24.79
N SER A 425 29.53 10.85 -24.74
CA SER A 425 30.03 12.19 -25.08
C SER A 425 29.82 12.53 -26.56
N LYS A 426 29.89 11.53 -27.44
CA LYS A 426 29.75 11.68 -28.90
C LYS A 426 28.29 11.81 -29.34
N ASN A 427 27.42 10.90 -28.91
CA ASN A 427 26.04 10.77 -29.42
C ASN A 427 24.97 10.64 -28.33
N GLY A 428 25.37 10.56 -27.06
CA GLY A 428 24.45 10.29 -25.95
C GLY A 428 23.82 11.54 -25.31
N PRO A 429 22.77 11.34 -24.48
CA PRO A 429 22.14 12.40 -23.72
C PRO A 429 23.05 12.89 -22.59
N LYS A 430 22.84 14.11 -22.10
CA LYS A 430 23.58 14.70 -20.97
C LYS A 430 23.05 14.28 -19.60
N ILE A 431 22.45 13.10 -19.50
CA ILE A 431 21.93 12.51 -18.27
C ILE A 431 22.59 11.15 -18.10
N THR A 432 23.40 11.00 -17.05
CA THR A 432 24.11 9.75 -16.76
C THR A 432 23.73 9.24 -15.38
N LEU A 433 23.33 7.98 -15.30
CA LEU A 433 23.10 7.25 -14.06
C LEU A 433 24.26 6.30 -13.79
N VAL A 434 24.79 6.34 -12.56
CA VAL A 434 25.88 5.49 -12.12
C VAL A 434 25.38 4.47 -11.10
N ALA A 435 25.35 3.21 -11.51
CA ALA A 435 25.10 2.08 -10.62
C ALA A 435 26.43 1.53 -10.07
N ALA A 436 26.46 1.10 -8.81
CA ALA A 436 27.64 0.52 -8.16
C ALA A 436 28.96 1.33 -8.33
N GLY A 437 28.88 2.66 -8.27
CA GLY A 437 30.01 3.57 -8.46
C GLY A 437 30.40 4.37 -7.22
N SER A 438 31.58 4.98 -7.26
CA SER A 438 32.07 5.85 -6.21
C SER A 438 31.58 7.30 -6.38
N ILE A 439 31.53 8.06 -5.27
CA ILE A 439 31.23 9.49 -5.31
C ILE A 439 32.25 10.25 -6.17
N ALA A 440 33.52 9.83 -6.16
CA ALA A 440 34.58 10.41 -6.99
C ALA A 440 34.28 10.28 -8.49
N LEU A 441 33.77 9.12 -8.92
CA LEU A 441 33.31 8.91 -10.30
C LEU A 441 32.13 9.82 -10.64
N GLY A 442 31.16 9.96 -9.74
CA GLY A 442 30.03 10.87 -9.93
C GLY A 442 30.48 12.32 -10.15
N VAL A 443 31.46 12.80 -9.36
CA VAL A 443 32.09 14.12 -9.54
C VAL A 443 32.78 14.24 -10.90
N GLN A 444 33.50 13.19 -11.33
CA GLN A 444 34.17 13.18 -12.64
C GLN A 444 33.16 13.32 -13.78
N ILE A 445 32.09 12.53 -13.78
CA ILE A 445 31.06 12.54 -14.82
C ILE A 445 30.33 13.88 -14.84
N LYS A 446 30.04 14.45 -13.68
CA LYS A 446 29.48 15.79 -13.56
C LYS A 446 30.39 16.86 -14.19
N LYS A 447 31.71 16.77 -14.00
CA LYS A 447 32.68 17.67 -14.65
C LYS A 447 32.71 17.53 -16.19
N LEU A 448 32.28 16.40 -16.73
CA LEU A 448 32.10 16.20 -18.18
C LEU A 448 30.80 16.85 -18.71
N GLY A 449 30.06 17.60 -17.87
CA GLY A 449 28.86 18.33 -18.27
C GLY A 449 27.58 17.49 -18.26
N ASN A 450 27.60 16.31 -17.62
CA ASN A 450 26.40 15.48 -17.46
C ASN A 450 25.67 15.82 -16.16
N THR A 451 24.35 15.78 -16.20
CA THR A 451 23.51 15.67 -15.01
C THR A 451 23.67 14.26 -14.44
N ILE A 452 24.12 14.15 -13.19
CA ILE A 452 24.46 12.88 -12.56
C ILE A 452 23.32 12.37 -11.66
N LEU A 453 22.93 11.12 -11.88
CA LEU A 453 22.09 10.31 -10.99
C LEU A 453 22.97 9.24 -10.36
N ILE A 454 23.09 9.18 -9.03
CA ILE A 454 24.02 8.25 -8.36
C ILE A 454 23.32 7.42 -7.30
N HIS A 455 23.51 6.10 -7.32
CA HIS A 455 23.03 5.22 -6.25
C HIS A 455 23.86 5.42 -4.98
N THR A 456 23.19 5.67 -3.86
CA THR A 456 23.80 5.74 -2.51
C THR A 456 23.09 4.76 -1.58
N PRO A 457 23.55 3.51 -1.50
CA PRO A 457 22.86 2.45 -0.76
C PRO A 457 23.05 2.51 0.77
N VAL A 458 23.78 3.52 1.28
CA VAL A 458 24.11 3.71 2.70
C VAL A 458 24.22 5.20 3.03
N LEU A 459 24.05 5.56 4.31
CA LEU A 459 24.05 6.97 4.77
C LEU A 459 25.40 7.67 4.54
N SER A 460 26.52 6.96 4.70
CA SER A 460 27.86 7.55 4.49
C SER A 460 28.06 8.06 3.06
N MET A 461 27.65 7.27 2.07
CA MET A 461 27.69 7.68 0.66
C MET A 461 26.72 8.82 0.35
N PHE A 462 25.53 8.84 0.98
CA PHE A 462 24.60 9.96 0.86
C PHE A 462 25.22 11.28 1.35
N LYS A 463 25.85 11.26 2.53
CA LYS A 463 26.56 12.42 3.10
C LYS A 463 27.65 12.93 2.17
N ASP A 464 28.45 12.02 1.62
CA ASP A 464 29.52 12.37 0.68
C ASP A 464 28.96 12.95 -0.63
N ALA A 465 27.88 12.39 -1.18
CA ALA A 465 27.22 12.90 -2.37
C ALA A 465 26.66 14.31 -2.16
N LEU A 466 26.04 14.56 -1.00
CA LEU A 466 25.51 15.87 -0.61
C LEU A 466 26.64 16.90 -0.47
N ASN A 467 27.71 16.56 0.24
CA ASN A 467 28.89 17.41 0.43
C ASN A 467 29.57 17.76 -0.91
N LYS A 468 29.59 16.82 -1.86
CA LYS A 468 30.11 17.03 -3.21
C LYS A 468 29.11 17.66 -4.18
N ASN A 469 27.92 18.03 -3.71
CA ASN A 469 26.90 18.73 -4.48
C ASN A 469 26.51 17.98 -5.77
N LEU A 470 26.40 16.65 -5.73
CA LEU A 470 25.90 15.86 -6.86
C LEU A 470 24.43 16.18 -7.14
N ASP A 471 23.98 15.99 -8.38
CA ASP A 471 22.70 16.55 -8.86
C ASP A 471 21.48 15.78 -8.35
N PHE A 472 21.47 14.45 -8.50
CA PHE A 472 20.38 13.57 -8.10
C PHE A 472 20.92 12.33 -7.39
N ILE A 473 20.34 12.01 -6.24
CA ILE A 473 20.79 10.91 -5.37
C ILE A 473 19.69 9.84 -5.32
N ILE A 474 20.02 8.61 -5.70
CA ILE A 474 19.10 7.47 -5.73
C ILE A 474 19.25 6.63 -4.45
N LEU A 475 18.15 6.45 -3.75
CA LEU A 475 18.04 5.68 -2.51
C LEU A 475 17.31 4.37 -2.82
N GLU A 476 18.09 3.34 -3.12
CA GLU A 476 17.58 2.04 -3.54
C GLU A 476 17.63 1.02 -2.39
N GLY A 477 16.46 0.58 -1.94
CA GLY A 477 16.32 -0.46 -0.91
C GLY A 477 16.57 -1.88 -1.44
N SER A 478 16.97 -2.79 -0.55
CA SER A 478 17.37 -4.16 -0.86
C SER A 478 16.26 -5.08 -1.41
N GLU A 479 15.00 -4.65 -1.36
CA GLU A 479 13.86 -5.31 -2.05
C GLU A 479 13.84 -5.07 -3.57
N CYS A 480 14.71 -4.20 -4.09
CA CYS A 480 14.83 -3.98 -5.53
C CYS A 480 15.25 -5.25 -6.28
N GLY A 481 15.04 -5.26 -7.60
CA GLY A 481 15.46 -6.37 -8.45
C GLY A 481 16.89 -6.21 -8.97
N GLY A 482 17.57 -7.33 -9.20
CA GLY A 482 18.95 -7.30 -9.66
C GLY A 482 19.93 -7.12 -8.51
N HIS A 483 21.02 -6.39 -8.71
CA HIS A 483 22.04 -6.23 -7.67
C HIS A 483 21.52 -5.37 -6.51
N ILE A 484 21.70 -5.84 -5.27
CA ILE A 484 21.10 -5.21 -4.09
C ILE A 484 22.15 -4.81 -3.04
N GLY A 485 21.85 -3.74 -2.31
CA GLY A 485 22.54 -3.37 -1.08
C GLY A 485 22.09 -4.19 0.13
N MET A 486 22.59 -3.83 1.32
CA MET A 486 22.23 -4.49 2.58
C MET A 486 21.00 -3.89 3.26
N LEU A 487 20.69 -2.62 3.02
CA LEU A 487 19.64 -1.89 3.73
C LEU A 487 18.32 -1.97 2.97
N SER A 488 17.23 -2.24 3.69
CA SER A 488 15.87 -2.10 3.12
C SER A 488 15.52 -0.64 2.90
N SER A 489 14.50 -0.37 2.10
CA SER A 489 14.01 0.99 1.88
C SER A 489 13.68 1.72 3.18
N PHE A 490 12.96 1.09 4.11
CA PHE A 490 12.59 1.74 5.36
C PHE A 490 13.79 2.10 6.22
N ILE A 491 14.82 1.26 6.29
CA ILE A 491 16.04 1.62 7.03
C ILE A 491 16.77 2.76 6.32
N LEU A 492 17.05 2.60 5.02
CA LEU A 492 17.83 3.55 4.24
C LEU A 492 17.18 4.94 4.20
N TRP A 493 15.88 4.98 3.89
CA TRP A 493 15.14 6.23 3.74
C TRP A 493 14.99 6.93 5.10
N GLU A 494 14.68 6.20 6.17
CA GLU A 494 14.54 6.77 7.51
C GLU A 494 15.87 7.38 7.99
N SER A 495 16.98 6.66 7.90
CA SER A 495 18.31 7.17 8.28
C SER A 495 18.68 8.47 7.56
N ILE A 496 18.24 8.63 6.30
CA ILE A 496 18.51 9.82 5.51
C ILE A 496 17.58 10.96 5.91
N LEU A 497 16.30 10.70 6.15
CA LEU A 497 15.35 11.72 6.63
C LEU A 497 15.78 12.25 8.01
N GLU A 498 16.18 11.38 8.95
CA GLU A 498 16.73 11.80 10.25
C GLU A 498 17.96 12.69 10.08
N TYR A 499 18.89 12.30 9.21
CA TYR A 499 20.08 13.11 8.91
C TYR A 499 19.70 14.48 8.33
N LEU A 500 18.72 14.55 7.42
CA LEU A 500 18.26 15.81 6.83
C LEU A 500 17.62 16.72 7.89
N ASP A 501 16.80 16.19 8.80
CA ASP A 501 16.20 16.98 9.88
C ASP A 501 17.25 17.53 10.85
N MET A 502 18.21 16.69 11.27
CA MET A 502 19.33 17.11 12.14
C MET A 502 20.17 18.22 11.52
N ASN A 503 20.33 18.21 10.18
CA ASN A 503 21.20 19.12 9.45
C ASN A 503 20.42 20.16 8.61
N LYS A 504 19.13 20.37 8.91
CA LYS A 504 18.26 21.25 8.12
C LYS A 504 18.79 22.67 7.93
N LYS A 505 19.54 23.20 8.90
CA LYS A 505 20.16 24.53 8.83
C LYS A 505 21.30 24.62 7.81
N GLU A 506 21.93 23.49 7.48
CA GLU A 506 23.06 23.41 6.54
C GLU A 506 22.58 23.21 5.09
N ILE A 507 21.35 22.74 4.91
CA ILE A 507 20.73 22.47 3.60
C ILE A 507 20.19 23.77 3.01
N LYS A 508 21.00 24.40 2.14
CA LYS A 508 20.64 25.68 1.49
C LYS A 508 19.67 25.56 0.33
N ARG A 509 19.55 24.38 -0.27
CA ARG A 509 18.72 24.08 -1.44
C ARG A 509 18.10 22.71 -1.31
N LYS A 510 16.90 22.53 -1.86
CA LYS A 510 16.23 21.22 -1.88
C LYS A 510 17.13 20.16 -2.52
N VAL A 511 17.32 19.05 -1.82
CA VAL A 511 18.10 17.90 -2.29
C VAL A 511 17.23 17.08 -3.25
N ASN A 512 17.70 16.80 -4.47
CA ASN A 512 16.93 15.94 -5.38
C ASN A 512 17.17 14.48 -5.01
N ILE A 513 16.13 13.82 -4.51
CA ILE A 513 16.17 12.44 -4.04
C ILE A 513 15.26 11.59 -4.90
N ILE A 514 15.76 10.45 -5.37
CA ILE A 514 15.01 9.46 -6.12
C ILE A 514 14.86 8.23 -5.25
N PHE A 515 13.62 7.90 -4.88
CA PHE A 515 13.33 6.71 -4.10
C PHE A 515 13.15 5.50 -5.02
N ALA A 516 13.79 4.37 -4.67
CA ALA A 516 13.79 3.15 -5.48
C ALA A 516 13.70 1.90 -4.58
N GLY A 517 13.08 0.84 -5.10
CA GLY A 517 12.88 -0.42 -4.38
C GLY A 517 11.44 -0.56 -3.85
N GLY A 518 10.76 -1.65 -4.22
CA GLY A 518 9.42 -1.98 -3.73
C GLY A 518 8.26 -1.09 -4.21
N ILE A 519 8.52 0.00 -4.93
CA ILE A 519 7.50 0.90 -5.50
C ILE A 519 6.93 0.27 -6.77
N ILE A 520 5.62 -0.01 -6.78
CA ILE A 520 4.95 -0.72 -7.88
C ILE A 520 3.51 -0.30 -8.15
N ASN A 521 2.81 0.27 -7.16
CA ASN A 521 1.39 0.59 -7.26
C ASN A 521 0.97 1.78 -6.36
N GLU A 522 -0.33 2.04 -6.28
CA GLU A 522 -0.94 3.14 -5.53
C GLU A 522 -0.58 3.13 -4.04
N ILE A 523 -0.59 1.96 -3.40
CA ILE A 523 -0.30 1.83 -1.96
C ILE A 523 1.17 2.15 -1.69
N SER A 524 2.08 1.63 -2.51
CA SER A 524 3.51 1.88 -2.36
C SER A 524 3.87 3.37 -2.40
N THR A 525 3.21 4.14 -3.27
CA THR A 525 3.45 5.58 -3.38
C THR A 525 2.74 6.38 -2.28
N ALA A 526 1.53 5.97 -1.87
CA ALA A 526 0.84 6.59 -0.73
C ALA A 526 1.67 6.46 0.56
N MET A 527 2.23 5.26 0.78
CA MET A 527 3.15 4.95 1.86
C MET A 527 4.41 5.85 1.80
N LEU A 528 5.10 5.88 0.67
CA LEU A 528 6.29 6.73 0.48
C LEU A 528 5.98 8.23 0.68
N ALA A 529 4.91 8.74 0.08
CA ALA A 529 4.50 10.14 0.20
C ALA A 529 4.27 10.52 1.67
N SER A 530 3.55 9.67 2.43
CA SER A 530 3.28 9.90 3.84
C SER A 530 4.55 9.93 4.70
N MET A 531 5.55 9.09 4.39
CA MET A 531 6.84 9.07 5.07
C MET A 531 7.58 10.41 4.93
N ILE A 532 7.63 10.96 3.71
CA ILE A 532 8.40 12.16 3.40
C ILE A 532 7.68 13.48 3.71
N GLY A 533 6.44 13.44 4.21
CA GLY A 533 5.56 14.61 4.35
C GLY A 533 6.16 15.79 5.14
N ASN A 534 6.99 15.54 6.15
CA ASN A 534 7.66 16.60 6.93
C ASN A 534 8.95 17.15 6.29
N HIS A 535 9.39 16.58 5.17
CA HIS A 535 10.67 16.90 4.53
C HIS A 535 10.52 17.56 3.16
N LEU A 536 9.30 17.86 2.71
CA LEU A 536 9.04 18.44 1.37
C LEU A 536 9.69 19.81 1.17
N ASP A 537 10.05 20.51 2.24
CA ASP A 537 10.82 21.76 2.18
C ASP A 537 12.33 21.54 1.99
N LEU A 538 12.84 20.36 2.36
CA LEU A 538 14.25 19.99 2.29
C LEU A 538 14.58 19.14 1.05
N ILE A 539 13.60 18.44 0.49
CA ILE A 539 13.82 17.49 -0.61
C ILE A 539 12.92 17.80 -1.81
N ASN A 540 13.42 17.42 -2.98
CA ASN A 540 12.67 17.38 -4.23
C ASN A 540 12.58 15.91 -4.68
N PRO A 541 11.48 15.22 -4.40
CA PRO A 541 11.39 13.77 -4.52
C PRO A 541 10.98 13.29 -5.92
N GLY A 542 11.59 12.20 -6.38
CA GLY A 542 11.20 11.44 -7.56
C GLY A 542 11.19 9.94 -7.27
N ILE A 543 10.71 9.15 -8.24
CA ILE A 543 10.54 7.70 -8.11
C ILE A 543 11.32 7.00 -9.21
N GLN A 544 12.00 5.90 -8.87
CA GLN A 544 12.57 4.97 -9.84
C GLN A 544 11.91 3.59 -9.71
N MET A 545 11.50 3.02 -10.85
CA MET A 545 10.89 1.69 -10.94
C MET A 545 11.62 0.81 -11.95
N GLY A 546 11.73 -0.48 -11.62
CA GLY A 546 12.26 -1.54 -12.49
C GLY A 546 11.22 -2.64 -12.68
N THR A 547 10.98 -3.43 -11.62
CA THR A 547 10.03 -4.56 -11.61
C THR A 547 8.65 -4.23 -12.18
N ALA A 548 8.10 -3.03 -11.90
CA ALA A 548 6.81 -2.61 -12.43
C ALA A 548 6.75 -2.69 -13.97
N TYR A 549 7.83 -2.27 -14.64
CA TYR A 549 7.93 -2.29 -16.09
C TYR A 549 8.13 -3.70 -16.66
N LEU A 550 8.67 -4.64 -15.89
CA LEU A 550 8.76 -6.05 -16.31
C LEU A 550 7.37 -6.69 -16.50
N LEU A 551 6.36 -6.13 -15.84
CA LEU A 551 4.95 -6.51 -15.98
C LEU A 551 4.18 -5.60 -16.96
N SER A 552 4.89 -4.83 -17.80
CA SER A 552 4.25 -4.02 -18.84
C SER A 552 3.94 -4.83 -20.10
N GLU A 553 2.90 -4.46 -20.84
CA GLU A 553 2.61 -5.06 -22.15
C GLU A 553 3.70 -4.70 -23.18
N GLU A 554 4.17 -3.45 -23.11
CA GLU A 554 5.15 -2.88 -24.03
C GLU A 554 6.51 -3.58 -23.94
N ILE A 555 6.92 -4.08 -22.76
CA ILE A 555 8.24 -4.70 -22.62
C ILE A 555 8.40 -5.97 -23.47
N VAL A 556 7.32 -6.73 -23.66
CA VAL A 556 7.34 -7.94 -24.50
C VAL A 556 7.07 -7.57 -25.96
N SER A 557 6.07 -6.72 -26.24
CA SER A 557 5.74 -6.34 -27.62
C SER A 557 6.86 -5.54 -28.33
N THR A 558 7.72 -4.86 -27.56
CA THR A 558 8.93 -4.20 -28.07
C THR A 558 10.17 -5.09 -28.06
N GLN A 559 10.04 -6.37 -27.67
CA GLN A 559 11.13 -7.35 -27.57
C GLN A 559 12.24 -6.96 -26.57
N ALA A 560 11.93 -6.10 -25.60
CA ALA A 560 12.84 -5.79 -24.50
C ALA A 560 13.00 -6.95 -23.52
N LEU A 561 11.92 -7.72 -23.31
CA LEU A 561 11.88 -8.88 -22.44
C LEU A 561 11.23 -10.07 -23.16
N SER A 562 11.74 -11.27 -22.92
CA SER A 562 11.15 -12.49 -23.41
C SER A 562 9.78 -12.78 -22.76
N PRO A 563 8.82 -13.37 -23.50
CA PRO A 563 7.53 -13.77 -22.94
C PRO A 563 7.65 -14.75 -21.75
N VAL A 564 8.63 -15.67 -21.81
CA VAL A 564 8.88 -16.68 -20.76
C VAL A 564 9.26 -16.02 -19.44
N TYR A 565 10.05 -14.95 -19.47
CA TYR A 565 10.40 -14.20 -18.28
C TYR A 565 9.16 -13.55 -17.68
N GLN A 566 8.34 -12.87 -18.49
CA GLN A 566 7.10 -12.25 -18.00
C GLN A 566 6.13 -13.29 -17.42
N GLU A 567 6.00 -14.46 -18.05
CA GLU A 567 5.23 -15.61 -17.54
C GLU A 567 5.72 -16.04 -16.14
N LEU A 568 7.04 -16.15 -15.94
CA LEU A 568 7.60 -16.49 -14.63
C LEU A 568 7.31 -15.42 -13.56
N LEU A 569 7.36 -14.13 -13.91
CA LEU A 569 7.05 -13.05 -12.97
C LEU A 569 5.61 -13.12 -12.47
N LEU A 570 4.67 -13.41 -13.36
CA LEU A 570 3.25 -13.58 -13.01
C LEU A 570 3.04 -14.79 -12.09
N ASN A 571 3.75 -15.89 -12.35
CA ASN A 571 3.59 -17.15 -11.65
C ASN A 571 4.38 -17.28 -10.32
N ASN A 572 5.23 -16.30 -9.97
CA ASN A 572 6.07 -16.35 -8.76
C ASN A 572 5.80 -15.19 -7.80
N SER A 573 5.57 -15.47 -6.51
CA SER A 573 5.33 -14.46 -5.46
C SER A 573 6.49 -14.30 -4.47
N PHE A 574 7.65 -14.87 -4.79
CA PHE A 574 8.83 -14.85 -3.93
C PHE A 574 10.09 -14.68 -4.77
N THR A 575 11.10 -14.08 -4.16
CA THR A 575 12.45 -14.00 -4.70
C THR A 575 13.43 -14.71 -3.78
N THR A 576 14.64 -14.95 -4.28
CA THR A 576 15.79 -15.39 -3.49
C THR A 576 17.00 -14.53 -3.83
N ILE A 577 18.09 -14.68 -3.05
CA ILE A 577 19.32 -13.91 -3.19
C ILE A 577 20.48 -14.84 -3.50
N ILE A 578 21.15 -14.58 -4.63
CA ILE A 578 22.42 -15.20 -5.01
C ILE A 578 23.59 -14.22 -4.75
N GLY A 579 24.82 -14.71 -4.71
CA GLY A 579 26.02 -13.89 -4.58
C GLY A 579 26.29 -13.38 -3.16
N THR A 580 25.58 -13.91 -2.15
CA THR A 580 25.74 -13.53 -0.74
C THR A 580 27.14 -13.89 -0.21
N SER A 581 27.77 -14.94 -0.74
CA SER A 581 29.07 -15.41 -0.26
C SER A 581 30.25 -14.57 -0.78
N VAL A 582 30.05 -13.83 -1.87
CA VAL A 582 31.07 -13.08 -2.61
C VAL A 582 30.84 -11.55 -2.58
N ASN A 583 29.84 -11.10 -1.81
CA ASN A 583 29.43 -9.70 -1.70
C ASN A 583 29.02 -9.05 -3.03
N THR A 584 28.43 -9.84 -3.94
CA THR A 584 27.80 -9.37 -5.19
C THR A 584 26.37 -9.87 -5.22
N ARG A 585 25.59 -9.44 -4.22
CA ARG A 585 24.21 -9.88 -4.00
C ARG A 585 23.33 -9.51 -5.18
N ALA A 586 22.52 -10.45 -5.63
CA ALA A 586 21.47 -10.19 -6.60
C ALA A 586 20.16 -10.89 -6.24
N ARG A 587 19.05 -10.16 -6.33
CA ARG A 587 17.69 -10.67 -6.12
C ARG A 587 17.10 -11.19 -7.42
N VAL A 588 16.64 -12.44 -7.38
CA VAL A 588 16.21 -13.22 -8.55
C VAL A 588 14.98 -14.08 -8.23
N ILE A 589 14.22 -14.46 -9.24
CA ILE A 589 13.20 -15.50 -9.13
C ILE A 589 13.90 -16.83 -8.79
N PRO A 590 13.36 -17.63 -7.85
CA PRO A 590 13.84 -18.98 -7.61
C PRO A 590 13.75 -19.83 -8.88
N SER A 591 14.88 -20.39 -9.31
CA SER A 591 15.04 -21.13 -10.56
C SER A 591 16.15 -22.16 -10.43
N GLY A 592 16.24 -23.12 -11.36
CA GLY A 592 17.31 -24.14 -11.37
C GLY A 592 18.70 -23.49 -11.30
N PHE A 593 18.93 -22.46 -12.12
CA PHE A 593 20.15 -21.66 -12.10
C PHE A 593 20.45 -21.03 -10.72
N ALA A 594 19.45 -20.39 -10.11
CA ALA A 594 19.63 -19.75 -8.80
C ALA A 594 19.97 -20.76 -7.71
N TYR A 595 19.31 -21.93 -7.71
CA TYR A 595 19.57 -23.00 -6.72
C TYR A 595 20.95 -23.60 -6.88
N GLU A 596 21.38 -23.91 -8.10
CA GLU A 596 22.75 -24.42 -8.33
C GLU A 596 23.80 -23.37 -7.99
N THR A 597 23.53 -22.08 -8.25
CA THR A 597 24.42 -20.98 -7.84
C THR A 597 24.59 -20.93 -6.32
N MET A 598 23.49 -20.91 -5.56
CA MET A 598 23.55 -20.89 -4.08
C MET A 598 24.24 -22.13 -3.50
N LYS A 599 23.98 -23.31 -4.08
CA LYS A 599 24.63 -24.57 -3.71
C LYS A 599 26.14 -24.51 -3.97
N ASN A 600 26.56 -24.01 -5.13
CA ASN A 600 27.97 -23.83 -5.46
C ASN A 600 28.66 -22.84 -4.52
N GLU A 601 28.03 -21.71 -4.22
CA GLU A 601 28.53 -20.74 -3.24
C GLU A 601 28.77 -21.39 -1.87
N TYR A 602 27.82 -22.20 -1.40
CA TYR A 602 27.94 -22.93 -0.14
C TYR A 602 29.08 -23.95 -0.18
N LEU A 603 29.12 -24.83 -1.19
CA LEU A 603 30.15 -25.87 -1.31
C LEU A 603 31.55 -25.27 -1.37
N ARG A 604 31.71 -24.18 -2.12
CA ARG A 604 33.00 -23.47 -2.24
C ARG A 604 33.41 -22.84 -0.90
N LYS A 605 32.47 -22.24 -0.16
CA LYS A 605 32.73 -21.68 1.17
C LYS A 605 33.09 -22.77 2.19
N ALA A 606 32.38 -23.90 2.18
CA ALA A 606 32.64 -25.03 3.08
C ALA A 606 34.02 -25.69 2.83
N ARG A 607 34.50 -25.70 1.58
CA ARG A 607 35.84 -26.15 1.20
C ARG A 607 36.96 -25.18 1.56
N GLY A 608 36.64 -24.00 2.12
CA GLY A 608 37.63 -23.00 2.48
C GLY A 608 38.21 -22.24 1.30
N ILE A 609 37.57 -22.26 0.12
CA ILE A 609 38.03 -21.51 -1.06
C ILE A 609 38.01 -20.00 -0.75
N SER A 610 39.08 -19.31 -1.16
CA SER A 610 39.26 -17.89 -0.88
C SER A 610 38.12 -17.04 -1.48
N ILE A 611 37.86 -15.87 -0.90
CA ILE A 611 36.81 -14.97 -1.42
C ILE A 611 37.09 -14.52 -2.86
N SER A 612 38.36 -14.33 -3.22
CA SER A 612 38.78 -13.89 -4.56
C SER A 612 38.47 -14.97 -5.60
N GLU A 613 38.91 -16.21 -5.36
CA GLU A 613 38.66 -17.33 -6.27
C GLU A 613 37.16 -17.64 -6.35
N ARG A 614 36.43 -17.59 -5.24
CA ARG A 614 34.97 -17.78 -5.24
C ARG A 614 34.26 -16.73 -6.09
N LYS A 615 34.72 -15.48 -6.04
CA LYS A 615 34.17 -14.38 -6.85
C LYS A 615 34.40 -14.62 -8.34
N GLU A 616 35.61 -15.00 -8.74
CA GLU A 616 35.92 -15.34 -10.13
C GLU A 616 35.07 -16.53 -10.63
N MET A 617 34.95 -17.59 -9.84
CA MET A 617 34.10 -18.73 -10.18
C MET A 617 32.62 -18.34 -10.28
N PHE A 618 32.13 -17.51 -9.35
CA PHE A 618 30.76 -17.01 -9.37
C PHE A 618 30.48 -16.17 -10.63
N GLU A 619 31.39 -15.27 -11.00
CA GLU A 619 31.29 -14.45 -12.21
C GLU A 619 31.26 -15.33 -13.48
N LYS A 620 32.12 -16.36 -13.52
CA LYS A 620 32.15 -17.32 -14.64
C LYS A 620 30.84 -18.10 -14.76
N ASP A 621 30.28 -18.58 -13.65
CA ASP A 621 29.01 -19.31 -13.66
C ASP A 621 27.82 -18.45 -14.11
N ASN A 622 27.88 -17.13 -13.88
CA ASN A 622 26.81 -16.18 -14.19
C ASN A 622 26.93 -15.54 -15.58
N LEU A 623 28.00 -15.82 -16.32
CA LEU A 623 28.25 -15.22 -17.61
C LEU A 623 27.13 -15.55 -18.60
N GLY A 624 26.50 -14.51 -19.17
CA GLY A 624 25.42 -14.67 -20.16
C GLY A 624 24.06 -15.12 -19.60
N ALA A 625 23.98 -15.56 -18.33
CA ALA A 625 22.74 -16.07 -17.72
C ALA A 625 21.58 -15.05 -17.79
N LEU A 626 21.88 -13.75 -17.64
CA LEU A 626 20.84 -12.72 -17.71
C LEU A 626 20.33 -12.51 -19.13
N ARG A 627 21.21 -12.66 -20.15
CA ARG A 627 20.79 -12.61 -21.55
C ARG A 627 19.93 -13.80 -21.92
N ILE A 628 20.29 -15.00 -21.44
CA ILE A 628 19.48 -16.21 -21.58
C ILE A 628 18.06 -15.95 -21.05
N ALA A 629 17.93 -15.40 -19.83
CA ALA A 629 16.64 -15.06 -19.24
C ALA A 629 15.88 -13.95 -20.01
N SER A 630 16.54 -12.82 -20.27
CA SER A 630 15.90 -11.62 -20.84
C SER A 630 15.59 -11.71 -22.32
N LYS A 631 16.49 -12.26 -23.14
CA LYS A 631 16.34 -12.30 -24.61
C LYS A 631 16.05 -13.69 -25.17
N ALA A 632 16.15 -14.75 -24.37
CA ALA A 632 16.10 -16.13 -24.85
C ALA A 632 17.19 -16.42 -25.91
N GLU A 633 18.40 -15.92 -25.67
CA GLU A 633 19.53 -16.02 -26.59
C GLU A 633 20.79 -16.52 -25.89
N ILE A 634 21.65 -17.20 -26.64
CA ILE A 634 22.98 -17.66 -26.24
C ILE A 634 24.05 -17.15 -27.20
N TRP A 635 25.30 -17.16 -26.75
CA TRP A 635 26.45 -16.85 -27.60
C TRP A 635 26.54 -17.82 -28.78
N ASN A 636 26.76 -17.29 -29.98
CA ASN A 636 27.02 -18.11 -31.16
C ASN A 636 28.51 -18.45 -31.24
N GLU A 637 28.88 -19.68 -30.86
CA GLU A 637 30.28 -20.15 -30.93
C GLU A 637 30.89 -20.14 -32.34
N LYS A 638 30.04 -20.10 -33.39
CA LYS A 638 30.47 -20.03 -34.79
C LYS A 638 30.56 -18.59 -35.32
N HIS A 639 30.36 -17.59 -34.48
CA HIS A 639 30.41 -16.20 -34.88
C HIS A 639 31.86 -15.75 -35.14
N GLU A 640 32.11 -15.24 -36.34
CA GLU A 640 33.34 -14.56 -36.70
C GLU A 640 33.05 -13.08 -36.99
N GLU A 641 33.83 -12.20 -36.37
CA GLU A 641 33.66 -10.74 -36.48
C GLU A 641 33.82 -10.29 -37.94
N GLY A 642 32.83 -9.58 -38.49
CA GLY A 642 32.82 -9.14 -39.89
C GLY A 642 32.15 -10.10 -40.89
N THR A 643 31.57 -11.22 -40.43
CA THR A 643 30.76 -12.13 -41.25
C THR A 643 29.25 -11.85 -41.13
N GLU A 644 28.42 -12.48 -41.98
CA GLU A 644 26.94 -12.40 -41.89
C GLU A 644 26.36 -13.21 -40.70
N SER A 645 27.18 -13.93 -39.94
CA SER A 645 26.72 -14.71 -38.79
C SER A 645 26.34 -13.78 -37.62
N THR A 646 25.23 -14.06 -36.94
CA THR A 646 24.81 -13.27 -35.77
C THR A 646 25.61 -13.65 -34.53
N GLN A 647 25.99 -12.67 -33.71
CA GLN A 647 26.74 -12.87 -32.45
C GLN A 647 25.97 -13.71 -31.43
N PHE A 648 24.63 -13.63 -31.47
CA PHE A 648 23.73 -14.37 -30.62
C PHE A 648 22.73 -15.18 -31.46
N ILE A 649 22.33 -16.33 -30.93
CA ILE A 649 21.31 -17.20 -31.54
C ILE A 649 20.20 -17.50 -30.53
N PRO A 650 18.96 -17.72 -30.98
CA PRO A 650 17.85 -18.10 -30.10
C PRO A 650 18.12 -19.40 -29.35
N THR A 651 17.55 -19.53 -28.15
CA THR A 651 17.62 -20.73 -27.32
C THR A 651 16.22 -21.32 -27.06
N SER A 652 16.15 -22.57 -26.59
CA SER A 652 14.88 -23.21 -26.27
C SER A 652 14.28 -22.70 -24.96
N LYS A 653 12.94 -22.83 -24.80
CA LYS A 653 12.25 -22.50 -23.54
C LYS A 653 12.86 -23.25 -22.35
N ASP A 654 13.16 -24.54 -22.50
CA ASP A 654 13.73 -25.36 -21.43
C ASP A 654 15.13 -24.89 -21.02
N HIS A 655 15.97 -24.56 -22.01
CA HIS A 655 17.30 -24.03 -21.75
C HIS A 655 17.22 -22.67 -21.04
N GLN A 656 16.30 -21.80 -21.48
CA GLN A 656 16.04 -20.52 -20.84
C GLN A 656 15.60 -20.65 -19.39
N LEU A 657 14.63 -21.53 -19.09
CA LEU A 657 14.14 -21.76 -17.73
C LEU A 657 15.21 -22.35 -16.80
N THR A 658 16.09 -23.19 -17.35
CA THR A 658 17.12 -23.90 -16.57
C THR A 658 18.34 -23.05 -16.29
N ASN A 659 18.82 -22.30 -17.30
CA ASN A 659 20.10 -21.58 -17.25
C ASN A 659 19.97 -20.05 -17.21
N GLY A 660 18.74 -19.53 -17.25
CA GLY A 660 18.48 -18.09 -17.15
C GLY A 660 18.50 -17.60 -15.71
N VAL A 661 19.05 -16.40 -15.48
CA VAL A 661 18.90 -15.67 -14.20
C VAL A 661 17.84 -14.57 -14.32
N PHE A 662 16.75 -14.73 -13.58
CA PHE A 662 15.56 -13.89 -13.68
C PHE A 662 15.54 -12.84 -12.55
N MET A 663 16.34 -11.79 -12.69
CA MET A 663 16.42 -10.65 -11.75
C MET A 663 15.10 -9.86 -11.58
N THR A 664 14.56 -9.83 -10.37
CA THR A 664 13.34 -9.06 -10.07
C THR A 664 13.26 -8.69 -8.60
N GLY A 665 12.47 -7.66 -8.28
CA GLY A 665 12.25 -7.19 -6.90
C GLY A 665 11.17 -7.97 -6.18
N ASP A 666 11.10 -7.84 -4.85
CA ASP A 666 10.08 -8.53 -4.04
C ASP A 666 8.65 -8.05 -4.34
N SER A 667 8.50 -6.88 -4.98
CA SER A 667 7.20 -6.33 -5.36
C SER A 667 6.42 -7.19 -6.37
N ILE A 668 7.02 -8.23 -6.96
CA ILE A 668 6.31 -9.22 -7.81
C ILE A 668 5.19 -9.96 -7.07
N SER A 669 5.21 -10.01 -5.74
CA SER A 669 4.14 -10.62 -4.96
C SER A 669 2.85 -9.79 -4.97
N ILE A 670 2.98 -8.47 -5.18
CA ILE A 670 1.91 -7.49 -5.07
C ILE A 670 1.16 -7.36 -6.39
N GLN A 671 1.86 -7.32 -7.54
CA GLN A 671 1.25 -7.14 -8.86
C GLN A 671 1.27 -8.45 -9.65
N LYS A 672 0.09 -8.97 -9.99
CA LYS A 672 -0.11 -10.26 -10.68
C LYS A 672 -0.81 -10.15 -12.03
N THR A 673 -0.82 -8.94 -12.59
CA THR A 673 -1.48 -8.63 -13.86
C THR A 673 -0.57 -7.80 -14.72
N ILE A 674 -0.62 -8.04 -16.04
CA ILE A 674 0.03 -7.17 -17.03
C ILE A 674 -0.75 -5.85 -17.10
N ARG A 675 -0.02 -4.74 -17.21
CA ARG A 675 -0.55 -3.39 -17.39
C ARG A 675 0.16 -2.71 -18.56
N ASN A 676 -0.46 -1.75 -19.23
CA ASN A 676 0.31 -0.89 -20.13
C ASN A 676 1.08 0.17 -19.32
N ILE A 677 2.10 0.78 -19.92
CA ILE A 677 2.95 1.79 -19.24
C ILE A 677 2.12 2.97 -18.72
N ALA A 678 1.13 3.44 -19.50
CA ALA A 678 0.25 4.54 -19.10
C ALA A 678 -0.48 4.23 -17.79
N GLN A 679 -1.02 3.01 -17.67
CA GLN A 679 -1.72 2.55 -16.47
C GLN A 679 -0.77 2.41 -15.29
N ILE A 680 0.46 1.91 -15.49
CA ILE A 680 1.47 1.84 -14.43
C ILE A 680 1.75 3.25 -13.87
N HIS A 681 1.94 4.25 -14.74
CA HIS A 681 2.17 5.62 -14.30
C HIS A 681 0.95 6.22 -13.59
N TYR A 682 -0.26 5.95 -14.10
CA TYR A 682 -1.50 6.39 -13.47
C TYR A 682 -1.70 5.77 -12.08
N ASP A 683 -1.52 4.46 -11.94
CA ASP A 683 -1.67 3.72 -10.68
C ASP A 683 -0.71 4.27 -9.61
N VAL A 684 0.55 4.47 -9.97
CA VAL A 684 1.60 4.94 -9.05
C VAL A 684 1.40 6.41 -8.64
N ILE A 685 0.89 7.26 -9.52
CA ILE A 685 0.84 8.71 -9.29
C ILE A 685 -0.55 9.19 -8.88
N GLU A 686 -1.55 8.97 -9.73
CA GLU A 686 -2.90 9.49 -9.54
C GLU A 686 -3.69 8.63 -8.55
N GLU A 687 -3.68 7.31 -8.71
CA GLU A 687 -4.31 6.42 -7.72
C GLU A 687 -3.56 6.40 -6.40
N GLY A 688 -2.24 6.58 -6.41
CA GLY A 688 -1.47 6.80 -5.18
C GLY A 688 -1.97 8.01 -4.39
N ARG A 689 -2.28 9.11 -5.08
CA ARG A 689 -2.87 10.30 -4.46
C ARG A 689 -4.30 10.04 -3.96
N ASN A 690 -5.12 9.34 -4.72
CA ASN A 690 -6.50 9.01 -4.35
C ASN A 690 -6.55 8.09 -3.13
N SER A 691 -5.71 7.05 -3.12
CA SER A 691 -5.56 6.10 -2.01
C SER A 691 -5.12 6.82 -0.74
N PHE A 692 -4.10 7.70 -0.85
CA PHE A 692 -3.69 8.55 0.27
C PHE A 692 -4.86 9.39 0.82
N LYS A 693 -5.63 10.07 -0.04
CA LYS A 693 -6.78 10.87 0.39
C LYS A 693 -7.82 10.03 1.13
N MET A 694 -8.19 8.89 0.57
CA MET A 694 -9.17 7.97 1.16
C MET A 694 -8.73 7.48 2.54
N MET A 695 -7.47 7.07 2.67
CA MET A 695 -6.93 6.48 3.89
C MET A 695 -6.57 7.51 4.96
N SER A 696 -6.25 8.75 4.58
CA SER A 696 -5.84 9.82 5.51
C SER A 696 -6.82 10.03 6.66
N SER A 697 -8.14 10.00 6.37
CA SER A 697 -9.18 10.16 7.39
C SER A 697 -9.19 9.03 8.42
N GLN A 698 -8.88 7.80 8.00
CA GLN A 698 -8.78 6.64 8.88
C GLN A 698 -7.49 6.70 9.70
N VAL A 699 -6.37 7.02 9.09
CA VAL A 699 -5.08 7.15 9.79
C VAL A 699 -5.16 8.24 10.86
N LEU A 700 -5.76 9.39 10.55
CA LEU A 700 -5.99 10.46 11.53
C LEU A 700 -6.90 10.01 12.69
N LYS A 701 -7.93 9.18 12.42
CA LYS A 701 -8.77 8.62 13.50
C LYS A 701 -7.96 7.70 14.42
N ILE A 702 -7.11 6.84 13.85
CA ILE A 702 -6.25 5.92 14.61
C ILE A 702 -5.21 6.70 15.40
N SER A 703 -4.58 7.72 14.83
CA SER A 703 -3.52 8.50 15.48
C SER A 703 -4.04 9.53 16.50
N SER A 704 -5.28 10.03 16.33
CA SER A 704 -5.84 11.10 17.16
C SER A 704 -6.24 10.70 18.59
N GLY A 705 -6.00 9.46 19.02
CA GLY A 705 -6.38 8.84 20.30
C GLY A 705 -7.23 9.74 21.20
N ARG A 706 -8.57 9.57 21.23
CA ARG A 706 -9.45 10.58 21.82
C ARG A 706 -8.99 10.91 23.24
N LYS A 707 -8.71 12.20 23.47
CA LYS A 707 -8.51 12.77 24.81
C LYS A 707 -9.55 12.22 25.79
N PRO A 708 -9.22 12.08 27.09
CA PRO A 708 -10.19 11.68 28.11
C PRO A 708 -11.42 12.58 28.00
N MET A 709 -12.52 11.98 27.56
CA MET A 709 -13.80 12.65 27.45
C MET A 709 -14.28 12.84 28.88
N ARG A 710 -14.36 14.10 29.35
CA ARG A 710 -15.14 14.40 30.56
C ARG A 710 -16.53 13.79 30.36
N GLU A 711 -16.96 13.00 31.33
CA GLU A 711 -18.20 12.24 31.32
C GLU A 711 -19.39 13.13 30.96
N GLU A 712 -19.98 12.91 29.79
CA GLU A 712 -21.40 13.12 29.60
C GLU A 712 -22.06 11.75 29.51
N ILE A 713 -22.84 11.44 30.53
CA ILE A 713 -23.63 10.23 30.70
C ILE A 713 -24.50 10.03 29.45
N LYS A 714 -24.16 9.05 28.61
CA LYS A 714 -25.08 8.47 27.65
C LYS A 714 -25.37 7.04 28.07
N VAL A 715 -26.61 6.82 28.46
CA VAL A 715 -27.21 5.52 28.74
C VAL A 715 -27.05 4.64 27.50
N GLU A 716 -26.15 3.66 27.56
CA GLU A 716 -26.09 2.58 26.59
C GLU A 716 -27.30 1.67 26.81
N ARG A 717 -28.03 1.40 25.72
CA ARG A 717 -28.89 0.22 25.64
C ARG A 717 -28.17 -0.79 24.76
N GLU A 718 -27.73 -1.88 25.37
CA GLU A 718 -27.43 -3.13 24.67
C GLU A 718 -28.63 -3.52 23.80
N THR A 719 -28.35 -4.01 22.59
CA THR A 719 -28.91 -5.30 22.18
C THR A 719 -28.04 -5.89 21.07
N SER A 720 -27.35 -6.97 21.42
CA SER A 720 -26.72 -7.91 20.51
C SER A 720 -27.80 -8.79 19.85
N TYR A 721 -28.24 -8.42 18.65
CA TYR A 721 -28.70 -9.41 17.68
C TYR A 721 -27.98 -9.10 16.36
N GLY A 722 -27.13 -10.04 15.95
CA GLY A 722 -26.28 -9.91 14.78
C GLY A 722 -27.09 -9.64 13.51
N LYS A 723 -26.43 -8.93 12.58
CA LYS A 723 -26.88 -8.52 11.25
C LYS A 723 -27.57 -9.64 10.45
N LYS A 724 -28.82 -9.96 10.77
CA LYS A 724 -29.71 -10.84 10.02
C LYS A 724 -30.95 -10.03 9.68
N VAL A 725 -31.16 -9.79 8.39
CA VAL A 725 -32.35 -9.11 7.87
C VAL A 725 -33.29 -10.19 7.32
N ALA A 726 -34.52 -10.24 7.82
CA ALA A 726 -35.58 -11.05 7.23
C ALA A 726 -36.48 -10.16 6.39
N VAL A 727 -36.65 -10.50 5.11
CA VAL A 727 -37.65 -9.86 4.25
C VAL A 727 -38.97 -10.58 4.48
N ILE A 728 -39.87 -9.94 5.21
CA ILE A 728 -41.15 -10.53 5.64
C ILE A 728 -42.36 -10.00 4.87
N GLY A 729 -42.17 -8.99 4.01
CA GLY A 729 -43.21 -8.48 3.12
C GLY A 729 -42.61 -7.65 1.98
N LEU A 730 -43.31 -7.62 0.85
CA LEU A 730 -42.88 -6.95 -0.37
C LEU A 730 -43.99 -6.05 -0.92
N GLY A 731 -43.57 -4.95 -1.56
CA GLY A 731 -44.47 -4.07 -2.29
C GLY A 731 -43.72 -3.42 -3.44
N GLY A 732 -44.40 -3.20 -4.58
CA GLY A 732 -43.70 -2.75 -5.77
C GLY A 732 -44.60 -2.31 -6.90
N ILE A 733 -44.17 -1.27 -7.62
CA ILE A 733 -44.81 -0.75 -8.82
C ILE A 733 -43.76 -0.78 -9.93
N PHE A 734 -44.11 -1.39 -11.06
CA PHE A 734 -43.22 -1.62 -12.19
C PHE A 734 -43.92 -1.30 -13.52
N PRO A 735 -43.17 -1.16 -14.63
CA PRO A 735 -43.76 -1.07 -15.96
C PRO A 735 -44.69 -2.27 -16.24
N ASP A 736 -45.94 -1.96 -16.57
CA ASP A 736 -47.03 -2.92 -16.79
C ASP A 736 -47.41 -3.82 -15.59
N ALA A 737 -47.03 -3.45 -14.36
CA ALA A 737 -47.46 -4.12 -13.14
C ALA A 737 -47.66 -3.11 -12.00
N GLU A 738 -48.88 -3.04 -11.47
CA GLU A 738 -49.26 -2.10 -10.40
C GLU A 738 -49.02 -2.66 -8.99
N ASN A 739 -48.56 -3.91 -8.89
CA ASN A 739 -48.31 -4.65 -7.65
C ASN A 739 -47.38 -5.85 -7.89
N ILE A 740 -46.89 -6.46 -6.82
CA ILE A 740 -45.97 -7.60 -6.85
C ILE A 740 -46.57 -8.83 -7.54
N PRO A 741 -47.84 -9.24 -7.29
CA PRO A 741 -48.44 -10.37 -8.01
C PRO A 741 -48.47 -10.20 -9.53
N GLN A 742 -48.87 -9.03 -10.03
CA GLN A 742 -48.84 -8.74 -11.46
C GLN A 742 -47.42 -8.74 -12.02
N PHE A 743 -46.44 -8.23 -11.26
CA PHE A 743 -45.04 -8.28 -11.67
C PHE A 743 -44.56 -9.73 -11.80
N TRP A 744 -44.92 -10.59 -10.85
CA TRP A 744 -44.61 -12.02 -10.92
C TRP A 744 -45.29 -12.72 -12.09
N ASP A 745 -46.56 -12.39 -12.38
CA ASP A 745 -47.27 -12.88 -13.55
C ASP A 745 -46.60 -12.42 -14.85
N ASN A 746 -46.13 -11.18 -14.92
CA ASN A 746 -45.38 -10.68 -16.07
C ASN A 746 -44.08 -11.48 -16.28
N ILE A 747 -43.32 -11.78 -15.22
CA ILE A 747 -42.11 -12.62 -15.29
C ILE A 747 -42.45 -14.02 -15.80
N LYS A 748 -43.43 -14.69 -15.19
CA LYS A 748 -43.87 -16.05 -15.59
C LYS A 748 -44.30 -16.10 -17.05
N ASN A 749 -44.98 -15.05 -17.52
CA ASN A 749 -45.43 -14.93 -18.91
C ASN A 749 -44.40 -14.31 -19.86
N LYS A 750 -43.16 -14.05 -19.39
CA LYS A 750 -42.07 -13.44 -20.18
C LYS A 750 -42.49 -12.13 -20.87
N LYS A 751 -43.35 -11.33 -20.22
CA LYS A 751 -43.82 -10.06 -20.77
C LYS A 751 -42.67 -9.06 -20.85
N TYR A 752 -42.47 -8.48 -22.02
CA TYR A 752 -41.45 -7.46 -22.26
C TYR A 752 -42.05 -6.05 -22.09
N SER A 753 -41.72 -5.38 -20.99
CA SER A 753 -42.32 -4.07 -20.63
C SER A 753 -41.49 -2.85 -21.06
N ILE A 754 -40.45 -3.04 -21.89
CA ILE A 754 -39.67 -1.93 -22.44
C ILE A 754 -40.36 -1.43 -23.70
N THR A 755 -40.71 -0.15 -23.73
CA THR A 755 -41.38 0.50 -24.86
C THR A 755 -40.57 1.69 -25.33
N GLU A 756 -40.93 2.25 -26.49
CA GLU A 756 -40.48 3.59 -26.83
C GLU A 756 -40.96 4.60 -25.77
N VAL A 757 -40.20 5.68 -25.62
CA VAL A 757 -40.50 6.74 -24.68
C VAL A 757 -41.84 7.40 -25.03
N PRO A 758 -42.78 7.52 -24.07
CA PRO A 758 -44.00 8.29 -24.29
C PRO A 758 -43.69 9.78 -24.47
N ILE A 759 -44.41 10.46 -25.37
CA ILE A 759 -44.25 11.90 -25.64
C ILE A 759 -44.41 12.75 -24.37
N GLU A 760 -45.22 12.27 -23.41
CA GLU A 760 -45.46 12.94 -22.13
C GLU A 760 -44.25 12.88 -21.18
N ARG A 761 -43.24 12.03 -21.44
CA ARG A 761 -41.99 11.97 -20.67
C ARG A 761 -40.95 12.93 -21.23
N TRP A 762 -40.65 12.77 -22.52
CA TRP A 762 -39.86 13.70 -23.33
C TRP A 762 -40.09 13.43 -24.81
N ASP A 763 -39.94 14.47 -25.64
CA ASP A 763 -40.13 14.37 -27.09
C ASP A 763 -38.87 13.84 -27.79
N PRO A 764 -38.93 12.67 -28.45
CA PRO A 764 -37.83 12.15 -29.25
C PRO A 764 -37.30 13.11 -30.30
N ALA A 765 -38.16 13.93 -30.91
CA ALA A 765 -37.74 14.91 -31.90
C ALA A 765 -36.79 15.97 -31.31
N ILE A 766 -36.86 16.21 -30.00
CA ILE A 766 -36.03 17.21 -29.31
C ILE A 766 -34.76 16.58 -28.74
N TYR A 767 -34.82 15.38 -28.18
CA TYR A 767 -33.72 14.85 -27.36
C TYR A 767 -33.02 13.62 -27.93
N PHE A 768 -33.52 12.97 -28.98
CA PHE A 768 -32.89 11.77 -29.54
C PHE A 768 -31.99 12.08 -30.74
N GLU A 769 -30.80 11.47 -30.78
CA GLU A 769 -29.96 11.35 -31.98
C GLU A 769 -29.25 10.01 -32.02
N LYS A 770 -29.15 9.39 -33.21
CA LYS A 770 -28.51 8.07 -33.35
C LYS A 770 -26.98 8.14 -33.17
N ASP A 771 -26.38 9.28 -33.46
CA ASP A 771 -24.94 9.51 -33.32
C ASP A 771 -24.60 9.90 -31.87
N HIS A 772 -23.80 9.06 -31.21
CA HIS A 772 -23.42 9.21 -29.80
C HIS A 772 -22.49 10.41 -29.57
N SER A 773 -21.90 10.98 -30.61
CA SER A 773 -21.02 12.15 -30.52
C SER A 773 -21.78 13.47 -30.44
N ILE A 774 -23.08 13.47 -30.76
CA ILE A 774 -23.91 14.67 -30.70
C ILE A 774 -24.20 15.01 -29.25
N LEU A 775 -23.59 16.10 -28.80
CA LEU A 775 -23.78 16.65 -27.47
C LEU A 775 -25.26 16.96 -27.20
N ASP A 776 -25.66 16.85 -25.94
CA ASP A 776 -27.02 17.15 -25.44
C ASP A 776 -28.16 16.29 -26.02
N LYS A 777 -27.83 15.18 -26.68
CA LYS A 777 -28.79 14.19 -27.21
C LYS A 777 -28.59 12.82 -26.56
N THR A 778 -29.68 12.06 -26.44
CA THR A 778 -29.66 10.65 -26.04
C THR A 778 -29.66 9.76 -27.28
N TYR A 779 -28.86 8.69 -27.25
CA TYR A 779 -28.83 7.67 -28.30
C TYR A 779 -29.89 6.57 -28.12
N THR A 780 -30.69 6.64 -27.05
CA THR A 780 -31.77 5.70 -26.77
C THR A 780 -33.13 6.38 -26.74
N LYS A 781 -34.12 5.70 -27.33
CA LYS A 781 -35.55 6.09 -27.31
C LYS A 781 -36.43 5.10 -26.57
N ILE A 782 -35.86 4.11 -25.89
CA ILE A 782 -36.61 3.04 -25.20
C ILE A 782 -36.38 3.08 -23.68
N GLY A 783 -37.39 2.65 -22.92
CA GLY A 783 -37.33 2.57 -21.47
C GLY A 783 -38.50 1.81 -20.87
N GLY A 784 -38.41 1.53 -19.57
CA GLY A 784 -39.52 1.00 -18.77
C GLY A 784 -40.29 2.15 -18.12
N PHE A 785 -41.59 2.24 -18.39
CA PHE A 785 -42.41 3.34 -17.89
C PHE A 785 -43.62 2.83 -17.13
N VAL A 786 -43.80 3.31 -15.89
CA VAL A 786 -45.08 3.20 -15.19
C VAL A 786 -46.07 4.15 -15.87
N LYS A 787 -47.15 3.60 -16.41
CA LYS A 787 -48.19 4.32 -17.16
C LYS A 787 -49.51 4.24 -16.39
N LYS A 788 -50.34 5.29 -16.48
CA LYS A 788 -51.74 5.31 -15.99
C LYS A 788 -51.93 4.98 -14.50
N TYR A 789 -50.92 5.22 -13.64
CA TYR A 789 -51.09 5.00 -12.21
C TYR A 789 -52.02 6.06 -11.58
N GLU A 790 -53.16 5.62 -11.05
CA GLU A 790 -54.14 6.50 -10.39
C GLU A 790 -53.96 6.49 -8.86
N PHE A 791 -53.57 7.62 -8.29
CA PHE A 791 -53.48 7.77 -6.84
C PHE A 791 -54.82 8.18 -6.23
N LYS A 792 -55.22 7.51 -5.14
CA LYS A 792 -56.45 7.83 -4.38
C LYS A 792 -56.10 8.57 -3.08
N PRO A 793 -55.85 9.89 -3.10
CA PRO A 793 -55.23 10.61 -1.99
C PRO A 793 -56.09 10.67 -0.72
N ILE A 794 -57.42 10.66 -0.87
CA ILE A 794 -58.38 10.66 0.24
C ILE A 794 -58.19 9.42 1.14
N LYS A 795 -57.85 8.27 0.54
CA LYS A 795 -57.55 7.03 1.28
C LYS A 795 -56.42 7.24 2.28
N TYR A 796 -55.42 8.03 1.91
CA TYR A 796 -54.21 8.28 2.69
C TYR A 796 -54.28 9.57 3.52
N ARG A 797 -55.46 10.20 3.62
CA ARG A 797 -55.66 11.50 4.32
C ARG A 797 -54.79 12.62 3.76
N ILE A 798 -54.47 12.55 2.46
CA ILE A 798 -53.73 13.58 1.75
C ILE A 798 -54.74 14.48 1.03
N PRO A 799 -54.75 15.80 1.28
CA PRO A 799 -55.63 16.72 0.56
C PRO A 799 -55.38 16.66 -0.96
N PRO A 800 -56.41 16.67 -1.81
CA PRO A 800 -56.24 16.58 -3.27
C PRO A 800 -55.29 17.65 -3.85
N LYS A 801 -55.30 18.86 -3.29
CA LYS A 801 -54.39 19.96 -3.69
C LYS A 801 -52.92 19.63 -3.42
N VAL A 802 -52.61 18.97 -2.30
CA VAL A 802 -51.25 18.53 -1.95
C VAL A 802 -50.84 17.37 -2.85
N ALA A 803 -51.74 16.41 -3.08
CA ALA A 803 -51.46 15.25 -3.94
C ALA A 803 -51.10 15.65 -5.39
N GLN A 804 -51.71 16.71 -5.91
CA GLN A 804 -51.37 17.27 -7.24
C GLN A 804 -49.94 17.84 -7.31
N ARG A 805 -49.29 18.08 -6.18
CA ARG A 805 -47.93 18.63 -6.08
C ARG A 805 -46.89 17.60 -5.69
N MET A 806 -47.31 16.41 -5.27
CA MET A 806 -46.41 15.33 -4.89
C MET A 806 -45.76 14.73 -6.12
N ASP A 807 -44.46 14.47 -6.00
CA ASP A 807 -43.73 13.66 -6.95
C ASP A 807 -44.30 12.24 -7.01
N LEU A 808 -44.28 11.64 -8.20
CA LEU A 808 -44.68 10.25 -8.41
C LEU A 808 -43.90 9.29 -7.51
N VAL A 809 -42.63 9.54 -7.21
CA VAL A 809 -41.84 8.69 -6.32
C VAL A 809 -42.41 8.70 -4.88
N GLN A 810 -42.89 9.85 -4.39
CA GLN A 810 -43.54 9.93 -3.08
C GLN A 810 -44.88 9.18 -3.07
N ILE A 811 -45.64 9.28 -4.17
CA ILE A 811 -46.90 8.56 -4.37
C ILE A 811 -46.69 7.05 -4.40
N TRP A 812 -45.71 6.58 -5.18
CA TRP A 812 -45.38 5.16 -5.30
C TRP A 812 -44.87 4.60 -4.00
N ALA A 813 -44.00 5.33 -3.28
CA ALA A 813 -43.45 4.88 -2.01
C ALA A 813 -44.54 4.68 -0.92
N ILE A 814 -45.58 5.52 -0.89
CA ILE A 814 -46.75 5.30 0.00
C ILE A 814 -47.46 3.99 -0.37
N LYS A 815 -47.67 3.75 -1.66
CA LYS A 815 -48.39 2.56 -2.11
C LYS A 815 -47.61 1.27 -1.90
N THR A 816 -46.31 1.28 -2.19
CA THR A 816 -45.44 0.11 -2.00
C THR A 816 -45.21 -0.17 -0.52
N ALA A 817 -45.13 0.86 0.33
CA ALA A 817 -45.11 0.68 1.78
C ALA A 817 -46.41 0.06 2.31
N GLU A 818 -47.58 0.48 1.82
CA GLU A 818 -48.86 -0.15 2.16
C GLU A 818 -48.88 -1.64 1.79
N GLU A 819 -48.45 -1.98 0.57
CA GLU A 819 -48.41 -3.36 0.08
C GLU A 819 -47.45 -4.21 0.91
N ALA A 820 -46.24 -3.71 1.17
CA ALA A 820 -45.25 -4.40 1.99
C ALA A 820 -45.71 -4.61 3.43
N LEU A 821 -46.40 -3.63 4.04
CA LEU A 821 -46.98 -3.77 5.37
C LEU A 821 -48.09 -4.83 5.40
N ILE A 822 -48.98 -4.84 4.40
CA ILE A 822 -50.05 -5.84 4.28
C ILE A 822 -49.46 -7.24 4.09
N ASP A 823 -48.48 -7.40 3.20
CA ASP A 823 -47.81 -8.68 2.92
C ASP A 823 -47.08 -9.21 4.16
N ALA A 824 -46.48 -8.32 4.95
CA ALA A 824 -45.87 -8.65 6.23
C ALA A 824 -46.86 -8.91 7.39
N GLY A 825 -48.18 -8.82 7.14
CA GLY A 825 -49.21 -9.02 8.16
C GLY A 825 -49.45 -7.83 9.10
N TYR A 826 -48.88 -6.65 8.79
CA TYR A 826 -49.06 -5.40 9.54
C TYR A 826 -50.18 -4.54 8.93
N HIS A 827 -51.43 -4.81 9.29
CA HIS A 827 -52.55 -3.97 8.88
C HIS A 827 -52.59 -2.65 9.69
N THR A 828 -52.66 -1.51 9.00
CA THR A 828 -52.79 -0.19 9.65
C THR A 828 -53.75 0.71 8.85
N ASP A 829 -54.66 1.38 9.56
CA ASP A 829 -55.49 2.46 9.04
C ASP A 829 -54.88 3.85 9.32
N GLY A 830 -53.62 3.86 9.80
CA GLY A 830 -52.88 5.05 10.16
C GLY A 830 -53.38 5.77 11.41
N LYS A 831 -54.22 5.14 12.24
CA LYS A 831 -54.61 5.66 13.57
C LYS A 831 -53.72 5.12 14.68
N GLN A 832 -53.25 3.88 14.56
CA GLN A 832 -52.36 3.26 15.54
C GLN A 832 -50.93 3.75 15.37
N ARG A 833 -50.23 3.99 16.47
CA ARG A 833 -48.80 4.33 16.45
C ARG A 833 -47.99 3.05 16.39
N LEU A 834 -47.21 2.86 15.33
CA LEU A 834 -46.36 1.68 15.17
C LEU A 834 -44.88 2.08 15.24
N PRO A 835 -44.04 1.42 16.06
CA PRO A 835 -42.63 1.75 16.22
C PRO A 835 -41.77 1.22 15.06
N ILE A 836 -42.15 1.55 13.82
CA ILE A 836 -41.50 1.08 12.60
C ILE A 836 -40.63 2.21 12.03
N ALA A 837 -39.37 1.91 11.74
CA ALA A 837 -38.46 2.83 11.06
C ALA A 837 -38.61 2.73 9.53
N ILE A 838 -38.28 3.81 8.83
CA ILE A 838 -38.41 3.94 7.38
C ILE A 838 -37.10 4.49 6.83
N ILE A 839 -36.42 3.67 6.03
CA ILE A 839 -35.19 4.04 5.36
C ILE A 839 -35.42 3.89 3.87
N VAL A 840 -35.23 4.97 3.12
CA VAL A 840 -35.50 5.03 1.68
C VAL A 840 -34.22 5.30 0.92
N GLY A 841 -33.88 4.45 -0.05
CA GLY A 841 -32.86 4.78 -1.05
C GLY A 841 -33.48 5.52 -2.23
N ASN A 842 -33.01 6.74 -2.53
CA ASN A 842 -33.51 7.52 -3.68
C ASN A 842 -32.35 8.30 -4.34
N SER A 843 -32.11 8.02 -5.62
CA SER A 843 -31.08 8.70 -6.42
C SER A 843 -31.71 9.81 -7.25
N SER A 844 -31.13 11.01 -7.19
CA SER A 844 -31.39 12.11 -8.15
C SER A 844 -32.79 12.76 -8.10
N GLY A 845 -33.55 12.56 -7.02
CA GLY A 845 -34.90 13.14 -6.87
C GLY A 845 -35.90 12.61 -7.89
N GLY A 846 -37.10 13.17 -7.92
CA GLY A 846 -38.15 12.78 -8.86
C GLY A 846 -38.42 13.83 -9.95
N ASP A 847 -39.32 13.50 -10.89
CA ASP A 847 -39.65 14.31 -12.06
C ASP A 847 -40.18 15.73 -11.73
N ALA A 848 -40.84 15.91 -10.58
CA ALA A 848 -41.43 17.18 -10.18
C ALA A 848 -40.37 18.28 -10.00
N GLN A 849 -39.21 17.93 -9.41
CA GLN A 849 -38.10 18.85 -9.21
C GLN A 849 -37.52 19.33 -10.55
N ARG A 850 -37.45 18.44 -11.54
CA ARG A 850 -37.00 18.78 -12.89
C ARG A 850 -37.93 19.79 -13.55
N LEU A 851 -39.24 19.65 -13.33
CA LEU A 851 -40.24 20.57 -13.89
C LEU A 851 -40.23 21.93 -13.18
N SER A 852 -40.14 21.96 -11.85
CA SER A 852 -40.06 23.21 -11.08
C SER A 852 -38.80 24.01 -11.45
N ASN A 853 -37.64 23.34 -11.56
CA ASN A 853 -36.39 23.96 -12.01
C ASN A 853 -36.50 24.56 -13.42
N LYS A 854 -37.14 23.87 -14.37
CA LYS A 854 -37.40 24.41 -15.72
C LYS A 854 -38.20 25.72 -15.64
N ARG A 855 -39.23 25.77 -14.79
CA ARG A 855 -40.06 26.98 -14.60
C ARG A 855 -39.28 28.13 -13.97
N VAL A 856 -38.39 27.87 -13.02
CA VAL A 856 -37.53 28.90 -12.41
C VAL A 856 -36.50 29.42 -13.42
N LEU A 857 -35.76 28.52 -14.08
CA LEU A 857 -34.76 28.87 -15.09
C LEU A 857 -35.34 29.65 -16.26
N PHE A 858 -36.61 29.42 -16.60
CA PHE A 858 -37.27 30.19 -17.64
C PHE A 858 -37.37 31.69 -17.34
N ASN A 859 -37.33 32.12 -16.07
CA ASN A 859 -37.25 33.55 -15.75
C ASN A 859 -35.91 34.15 -16.18
N GLU A 860 -34.82 33.37 -16.13
CA GLU A 860 -33.55 33.81 -16.70
C GLU A 860 -33.65 33.92 -18.22
N ILE A 861 -34.28 32.96 -18.89
CA ILE A 861 -34.53 33.02 -20.34
C ILE A 861 -35.33 34.29 -20.70
N LYS A 862 -36.41 34.60 -19.96
CA LYS A 862 -37.17 35.84 -20.14
C LYS A 862 -36.29 37.07 -19.94
N TYR A 863 -35.43 37.08 -18.92
CA TYR A 863 -34.51 38.17 -18.65
C TYR A 863 -33.54 38.38 -19.82
N ARG A 864 -32.91 37.32 -20.34
CA ARG A 864 -32.00 37.39 -21.49
C ARG A 864 -32.70 37.86 -22.77
N ILE A 865 -33.93 37.40 -23.03
CA ILE A 865 -34.74 37.87 -24.17
C ILE A 865 -35.07 39.36 -23.99
N LYS A 866 -35.35 39.82 -22.77
CA LYS A 866 -35.60 41.24 -22.48
C LYS A 866 -34.32 42.08 -22.63
N GLU A 867 -33.15 41.59 -22.24
CA GLU A 867 -31.86 42.25 -22.50
C GLU A 867 -31.56 42.38 -24.00
N ALA A 868 -32.06 41.50 -24.86
CA ALA A 868 -31.73 41.51 -26.29
C ALA A 868 -32.03 42.83 -27.05
N SER A 869 -32.89 43.74 -26.55
CA SER A 869 -33.02 45.09 -27.19
C SER A 869 -31.93 46.06 -26.78
N SER A 870 -31.34 45.95 -25.59
CA SER A 870 -30.20 46.82 -25.25
C SER A 870 -29.03 46.55 -26.19
N GLN A 871 -28.99 45.36 -26.78
CA GLN A 871 -28.03 44.91 -27.79
C GLN A 871 -28.54 45.01 -29.24
N LYS A 872 -29.73 45.60 -29.48
CA LYS A 872 -30.36 45.76 -30.81
C LYS A 872 -30.60 44.45 -31.59
N ILE A 873 -30.80 43.32 -30.91
CA ILE A 873 -31.00 42.01 -31.54
C ILE A 873 -32.47 41.77 -31.92
N LEU A 874 -33.41 42.09 -31.02
CA LEU A 874 -34.86 41.97 -31.24
C LEU A 874 -35.59 43.26 -30.85
N ASN A 875 -36.67 43.60 -31.56
CA ASN A 875 -37.54 44.71 -31.17
C ASN A 875 -38.54 44.29 -30.06
N GLN A 876 -39.25 45.26 -29.47
CA GLN A 876 -40.11 45.00 -28.31
C GLN A 876 -41.30 44.08 -28.62
N ASP A 877 -41.94 44.22 -29.79
CA ASP A 877 -43.09 43.40 -30.22
C ASP A 877 -42.67 41.94 -30.48
N GLU A 878 -41.52 41.74 -31.12
CA GLU A 878 -40.95 40.41 -31.37
C GLU A 878 -40.63 39.66 -30.07
N LYS A 879 -40.12 40.37 -29.06
CA LYS A 879 -39.85 39.77 -27.75
C LYS A 879 -41.10 39.33 -27.03
N GLU A 880 -42.13 40.17 -27.03
CA GLU A 880 -43.39 39.87 -26.35
C GLU A 880 -44.04 38.63 -26.99
N LYS A 881 -44.03 38.55 -28.33
CA LYS A 881 -44.47 37.35 -29.07
C LYS A 881 -43.64 36.11 -28.76
N LEU A 882 -42.31 36.21 -28.74
CA LEU A 882 -41.43 35.08 -28.43
C LEU A 882 -41.60 34.59 -26.99
N ILE A 883 -41.64 35.51 -26.02
CA ILE A 883 -41.87 35.19 -24.61
C ILE A 883 -43.24 34.53 -24.47
N GLN A 884 -44.29 35.07 -25.10
CA GLN A 884 -45.62 34.48 -25.05
C GLN A 884 -45.64 33.06 -25.64
N TYR A 885 -45.04 32.84 -26.82
CA TYR A 885 -44.96 31.52 -27.42
C TYR A 885 -44.24 30.50 -26.53
N LEU A 886 -43.09 30.89 -25.94
CA LEU A 886 -42.33 30.01 -25.05
C LEU A 886 -43.04 29.79 -23.70
N GLU A 887 -43.75 30.79 -23.18
CA GLU A 887 -44.60 30.64 -21.99
C GLU A 887 -45.74 29.66 -22.23
N GLU A 888 -46.41 29.77 -23.38
CA GLU A 888 -47.52 28.89 -23.75
C GLU A 888 -47.04 27.46 -24.05
N SER A 889 -45.90 27.30 -24.69
CA SER A 889 -45.38 25.99 -25.12
C SER A 889 -44.62 25.23 -24.02
N ILE A 890 -43.90 25.92 -23.13
CA ILE A 890 -43.06 25.28 -22.10
C ILE A 890 -43.68 25.41 -20.71
N ILE A 891 -44.13 26.62 -20.34
CA ILE A 891 -44.44 26.94 -18.95
C ILE A 891 -45.87 26.57 -18.58
N LYS A 892 -46.84 26.79 -19.46
CA LYS A 892 -48.25 26.47 -19.20
C LYS A 892 -48.49 24.99 -18.90
N GLN A 893 -47.61 24.11 -19.39
CA GLN A 893 -47.64 22.67 -19.15
C GLN A 893 -47.03 22.26 -17.79
N ILE A 894 -46.25 23.13 -17.16
CA ILE A 894 -45.61 22.88 -15.88
C ILE A 894 -46.48 23.45 -14.76
N PRO A 895 -46.79 22.69 -13.69
CA PRO A 895 -47.57 23.22 -12.57
C PRO A 895 -46.94 24.46 -11.92
N ALA A 896 -47.76 25.42 -11.46
CA ALA A 896 -47.27 26.65 -10.82
C ALA A 896 -46.61 26.36 -9.45
N ILE A 897 -45.53 27.07 -9.10
CA ILE A 897 -44.84 26.88 -7.80
C ILE A 897 -45.67 27.54 -6.69
N ASN A 898 -45.91 26.80 -5.62
CA ASN A 898 -46.63 27.23 -4.42
C ASN A 898 -46.02 26.58 -3.16
N GLU A 899 -46.62 26.83 -1.99
CA GLU A 899 -46.17 26.32 -0.70
C GLU A 899 -46.07 24.77 -0.61
N ASP A 900 -46.85 24.06 -1.43
CA ASP A 900 -46.86 22.60 -1.48
C ASP A 900 -45.80 22.02 -2.44
N THR A 901 -45.15 22.85 -3.25
CA THR A 901 -44.20 22.40 -4.28
C THR A 901 -42.94 21.82 -3.67
N MET A 902 -42.30 22.54 -2.74
CA MET A 902 -41.05 22.10 -2.11
C MET A 902 -41.24 20.79 -1.30
N PRO A 903 -42.27 20.64 -0.43
CA PRO A 903 -42.53 19.34 0.20
C PRO A 903 -42.87 18.23 -0.80
N GLY A 904 -43.44 18.59 -1.95
CA GLY A 904 -43.82 17.66 -3.02
C GLY A 904 -42.63 17.04 -3.76
N GLU A 905 -41.49 17.72 -3.83
CA GLU A 905 -40.33 17.30 -4.63
C GLU A 905 -39.12 16.83 -3.80
N LEU A 906 -39.07 17.17 -2.51
CA LEU A 906 -37.94 16.85 -1.63
C LEU A 906 -37.81 15.34 -1.36
N SER A 907 -36.59 14.81 -1.56
CA SER A 907 -36.26 13.39 -1.38
C SER A 907 -36.46 12.91 0.07
N ASN A 908 -36.01 13.68 1.06
CA ASN A 908 -36.18 13.34 2.48
C ASN A 908 -37.64 13.28 2.95
N ILE A 909 -38.56 13.92 2.22
CA ILE A 909 -39.99 13.88 2.53
C ILE A 909 -40.62 12.52 2.17
N ILE A 910 -40.00 11.71 1.30
CA ILE A 910 -40.52 10.36 0.97
C ILE A 910 -40.70 9.54 2.25
N ALA A 911 -39.63 9.41 3.05
CA ALA A 911 -39.68 8.65 4.31
C ALA A 911 -40.63 9.28 5.32
N GLY A 912 -40.58 10.61 5.49
CA GLY A 912 -41.46 11.33 6.43
C GLY A 912 -42.95 11.21 6.07
N ARG A 913 -43.29 11.15 4.78
CA ARG A 913 -44.67 11.05 4.33
C ARG A 913 -45.24 9.65 4.56
N ILE A 914 -44.46 8.59 4.33
CA ILE A 914 -44.84 7.22 4.70
C ILE A 914 -45.06 7.15 6.22
N ALA A 915 -44.15 7.74 7.01
CA ALA A 915 -44.27 7.78 8.47
C ALA A 915 -45.59 8.44 8.90
N ASN A 916 -45.92 9.59 8.29
CA ASN A 916 -47.14 10.33 8.62
C ASN A 916 -48.42 9.59 8.18
N VAL A 917 -48.44 9.02 6.96
CA VAL A 917 -49.62 8.35 6.41
C VAL A 917 -50.00 7.11 7.23
N PHE A 918 -49.02 6.31 7.65
CA PHE A 918 -49.25 5.07 8.40
C PHE A 918 -49.04 5.22 9.91
N ASN A 919 -48.73 6.43 10.39
CA ASN A 919 -48.47 6.77 11.79
C ASN A 919 -47.33 5.93 12.40
N LEU A 920 -46.21 5.84 11.67
CA LEU A 920 -45.01 5.12 12.07
C LEU A 920 -44.07 6.06 12.84
N THR A 921 -43.62 5.65 14.02
CA THR A 921 -42.89 6.49 14.97
C THR A 921 -41.40 6.16 15.08
N GLY A 922 -40.89 5.25 14.24
CA GLY A 922 -39.45 4.97 14.17
C GLY A 922 -38.69 6.05 13.40
N LYS A 923 -37.37 5.87 13.25
CA LYS A 923 -36.53 6.81 12.48
C LYS A 923 -37.00 6.87 11.03
N SER A 924 -37.10 8.08 10.46
CA SER A 924 -37.37 8.30 9.05
C SER A 924 -36.13 8.91 8.37
N MET A 925 -35.60 8.24 7.35
CA MET A 925 -34.39 8.67 6.64
C MET A 925 -34.49 8.38 5.14
N THR A 926 -33.85 9.25 4.34
CA THR A 926 -33.61 9.01 2.91
C THR A 926 -32.13 9.13 2.61
N ILE A 927 -31.60 8.20 1.81
CA ILE A 927 -30.19 8.07 1.46
C ILE A 927 -30.04 8.15 -0.06
N ASP A 928 -29.08 8.94 -0.50
CA ASP A 928 -28.68 9.02 -1.91
C ASP A 928 -27.21 8.57 -2.02
N ALA A 929 -27.01 7.42 -2.66
CA ALA A 929 -25.73 6.87 -3.05
C ALA A 929 -25.75 6.51 -4.55
N ALA A 930 -26.44 7.32 -5.36
CA ALA A 930 -26.69 7.04 -6.78
C ALA A 930 -27.27 5.62 -6.99
N CYS A 931 -26.69 4.85 -7.90
CA CYS A 931 -27.09 3.47 -8.19
C CYS A 931 -27.01 2.51 -6.98
N ALA A 932 -26.31 2.87 -5.91
CA ALA A 932 -26.18 2.07 -4.69
C ALA A 932 -27.17 2.45 -3.58
N SER A 933 -28.09 3.40 -3.81
CA SER A 933 -28.98 3.94 -2.78
C SER A 933 -29.81 2.87 -2.07
N SER A 934 -30.26 1.83 -2.78
CA SER A 934 -31.01 0.72 -2.18
C SER A 934 -30.16 -0.14 -1.25
N LEU A 935 -28.90 -0.41 -1.61
CA LEU A 935 -27.97 -1.18 -0.79
C LEU A 935 -27.53 -0.37 0.44
N ALA A 936 -27.26 0.93 0.28
CA ALA A 936 -26.94 1.83 1.38
C ALA A 936 -28.09 1.95 2.39
N ALA A 937 -29.35 1.94 1.91
CA ALA A 937 -30.53 1.92 2.76
C ALA A 937 -30.67 0.65 3.60
N ILE A 938 -30.20 -0.50 3.12
CA ILE A 938 -30.22 -1.77 3.88
C ILE A 938 -29.09 -1.82 4.93
N ASP A 939 -27.95 -1.17 4.66
CA ASP A 939 -26.79 -1.14 5.56
C ASP A 939 -26.94 -0.18 6.75
N THR A 940 -27.92 0.74 6.69
CA THR A 940 -28.18 1.78 7.69
C THR A 940 -29.08 1.30 8.81
#